data_AF-A0A4Q5SW56-F1
#
_entry.id   AF-A0A4Q5SW56-F1
#
_cell.length_a   1.000
_cell.length_b   1.000
_cell.length_c   1.000
_cell.angle_alpha   90.00
_cell.angle_beta   90.00
_cell.angle_gamma   90.00
#
_symmetry.space_group_name_H-M   'P 1'
#
loop_
_entity.id
_entity.type
_entity.pdbx_description
1 polymer ?
#
loop_
_entity_poly.entity_id
_entity_poly.type
_entity_poly.pdbx_seq_one_letter_code
_entity_poly.pdbx_strand_id
1 'polypeptide(L)'
;MEKAITLDPRWFQAGFQLLFLTYGCLALHWPVSMVHCAITVAGCILFQYVFESLRQKQRIPLSGPRGFSCWGFSVLISALGLCLLLRCNLWTTSLFAAFCTVASKFVLRINGRHFINPSAFGIVTALLFTNDAWLSPAQWGSSTVLFFAIFTLGTIVVTRVQKLDVSLAFLAGFAGLMAWRQLWVLGWPADHFAHTLATGSLLLFTFFMISDPRTAPAHPVLRIVWGFAVGAIAFYLSAFKWMYHTPIFVVVALAPIVPLLDRLFPARSFQWQAASLPGYAFLKRVLHYTPFRKMAAAALLILLSAEQAAAFCGFYVSKADGTLKNKTSQVILARDGDHTVITMYNDFKGDFREFAMVVPVPVLLKEKDIRVVDPQIFQTLNDYSGPRLVEYHEENPCEMRVEEKMMLMDMVPQAASDARQKGVRIEARYLVGEYDILILSAKQSGGLYDWLRSNGYRIPTGAREVLEPYVKSNLKFFVVKVNEGELKKLKNNFLRPIQIEFNSPKFMLPIRLGMANADGDQDLVVYAFSKQGRVECTNYRTVEMPTGQQVPLFVQKDFNRFYGNTFAHTWQKEGRAVGLVEYAWDVSPRNYTKCDPCTGTAPAAQDLVQAGVWWMQPFPDGADVFFTRLHFRYNRHDFPQDLVFQTTPNRASFQARYVTTHSARVGRDCPEQRNYLRQVRARKKRELQNLEQLTGLPYSSWSALDEGEEGLPRTLAYAAVNSDRNSGTRAAVQWWWTGIGVAVIFTALGFRRGGHV
;
A
#
# COMPACT_ATOMS: atom_id res chain seq x y z
N MET A 1 36.71 -18.13 -34.23
CA MET A 1 35.29 -17.75 -34.41
C MET A 1 34.56 -18.05 -33.11
N GLU A 2 34.23 -17.03 -32.31
CA GLU A 2 33.33 -17.23 -31.16
C GLU A 2 31.89 -17.44 -31.68
N LYS A 3 31.22 -18.51 -31.27
CA LYS A 3 29.79 -18.70 -31.58
C LYS A 3 28.99 -17.65 -30.83
N ALA A 4 28.40 -16.71 -31.55
CA ALA A 4 27.47 -15.75 -30.97
C ALA A 4 26.28 -16.51 -30.34
N ILE A 5 26.08 -16.34 -29.04
CA ILE A 5 24.95 -16.95 -28.33
C ILE A 5 23.69 -16.21 -28.76
N THR A 6 22.80 -16.91 -29.45
CA THR A 6 21.49 -16.43 -29.86
C THR A 6 20.48 -16.72 -28.75
N LEU A 7 20.09 -15.69 -28.00
CA LEU A 7 19.08 -15.80 -26.95
C LEU A 7 17.73 -15.31 -27.47
N ASP A 8 16.68 -16.09 -27.19
CA ASP A 8 15.31 -15.68 -27.47
C ASP A 8 14.91 -14.55 -26.50
N PRO A 9 14.52 -13.37 -27.02
CA PRO A 9 14.10 -12.21 -26.23
C PRO A 9 13.07 -12.47 -25.12
N ARG A 10 12.24 -13.50 -25.27
CA ARG A 10 11.22 -13.91 -24.28
C ARG A 10 11.84 -14.34 -22.95
N TRP A 11 13.08 -14.85 -22.94
CA TRP A 11 13.80 -15.21 -21.71
C TRP A 11 14.09 -13.98 -20.84
N PHE A 12 14.43 -12.84 -21.45
CA PHE A 12 14.63 -11.60 -20.70
C PHE A 12 13.33 -11.13 -20.04
N GLN A 13 12.22 -11.13 -20.78
CA GLN A 13 10.91 -10.74 -20.23
C GLN A 13 10.48 -11.66 -19.07
N ALA A 14 10.50 -12.97 -19.27
CA ALA A 14 10.12 -13.94 -18.23
C ALA A 14 11.06 -13.88 -17.02
N GLY A 15 12.38 -13.79 -17.24
CA GLY A 15 13.38 -13.69 -16.17
C GLY A 15 13.24 -12.40 -15.36
N PHE A 16 13.00 -11.26 -16.01
CA PHE A 16 12.75 -10.00 -15.32
C PHE A 16 11.45 -10.03 -14.50
N GLN A 17 10.34 -10.48 -15.09
CA GLN A 17 9.06 -10.58 -14.38
C GLN A 17 9.15 -11.54 -13.19
N LEU A 18 9.87 -12.67 -13.33
CA LEU A 18 10.11 -13.62 -12.26
C LEU A 18 10.97 -13.00 -11.15
N LEU A 19 12.09 -12.34 -11.49
CA LEU A 19 12.94 -11.63 -10.52
C LEU A 19 12.17 -10.56 -9.75
N PHE A 20 11.29 -9.83 -10.43
CA PHE A 20 10.50 -8.77 -9.81
C PHE A 20 9.39 -9.34 -8.91
N LEU A 21 8.78 -10.46 -9.29
CA LEU A 21 7.82 -11.19 -8.47
C LEU A 21 8.48 -11.80 -7.22
N THR A 22 9.65 -12.44 -7.37
CA THR A 22 10.38 -13.01 -6.22
C THR A 22 10.89 -11.92 -5.28
N TYR A 23 11.38 -10.79 -5.79
CA TYR A 23 11.74 -9.64 -4.97
C TYR A 23 10.53 -9.07 -4.21
N GLY A 24 9.38 -8.92 -4.87
CA GLY A 24 8.14 -8.47 -4.23
C GLY A 24 7.68 -9.38 -3.10
N CYS A 25 7.73 -10.70 -3.30
CA CYS A 25 7.35 -11.66 -2.28
C CYS A 25 8.37 -11.80 -1.13
N LEU A 26 9.68 -11.79 -1.43
CA LEU A 26 10.73 -12.10 -0.45
C LEU A 26 11.34 -10.87 0.25
N ALA A 27 11.43 -9.73 -0.43
CA ALA A 27 12.01 -8.51 0.13
C ALA A 27 10.92 -7.51 0.56
N LEU A 28 9.88 -7.32 -0.25
CA LEU A 28 8.76 -6.40 0.06
C LEU A 28 7.60 -7.06 0.81
N HIS A 29 7.70 -8.36 1.10
CA HIS A 29 6.73 -9.13 1.90
C HIS A 29 5.28 -8.96 1.42
N TRP A 30 5.04 -8.93 0.11
CA TRP A 30 3.69 -8.72 -0.42
C TRP A 30 2.70 -9.77 0.10
N PRO A 31 1.45 -9.38 0.45
CA PRO A 31 0.38 -10.30 0.83
C PRO A 31 -0.19 -11.04 -0.40
N VAL A 32 0.66 -11.76 -1.11
CA VAL A 32 0.32 -12.54 -2.31
C VAL A 32 0.19 -14.01 -1.94
N SER A 33 -1.01 -14.54 -2.11
CA SER A 33 -1.27 -15.96 -1.93
C SER A 33 -0.52 -16.79 -2.99
N MET A 34 0.44 -17.58 -2.53
CA MET A 34 1.22 -18.49 -3.39
C MET A 34 0.32 -19.52 -4.12
N VAL A 35 -0.82 -19.87 -3.53
CA VAL A 35 -1.85 -20.73 -4.14
C VAL A 35 -2.45 -20.06 -5.38
N HIS A 36 -2.80 -18.77 -5.31
CA HIS A 36 -3.34 -18.03 -6.45
C HIS A 36 -2.30 -17.88 -7.57
N CYS A 37 -1.03 -17.63 -7.23
CA CYS A 37 0.07 -17.65 -8.19
C CYS A 37 0.22 -19.02 -8.88
N ALA A 38 0.19 -20.11 -8.11
CA ALA A 38 0.30 -21.47 -8.64
C ALA A 38 -0.87 -21.82 -9.57
N ILE A 39 -2.11 -21.50 -9.17
CA ILE A 39 -3.32 -21.74 -9.98
C ILE A 39 -3.31 -20.91 -11.26
N THR A 40 -2.88 -19.64 -11.18
CA THR A 40 -2.75 -18.77 -12.35
C THR A 40 -1.74 -19.33 -13.36
N VAL A 41 -0.54 -19.72 -12.91
CA VAL A 41 0.52 -20.28 -13.77
C VAL A 41 0.10 -21.65 -14.34
N ALA A 42 -0.38 -22.56 -13.49
CA ALA A 42 -0.81 -23.89 -13.92
C ALA A 42 -2.00 -23.83 -14.88
N GLY A 43 -3.02 -23.02 -14.57
CA GLY A 43 -4.19 -22.78 -15.42
C GLY A 43 -3.79 -22.20 -16.77
N CYS A 44 -2.96 -21.16 -16.80
CA CYS A 44 -2.44 -20.60 -18.04
C CYS A 44 -1.71 -21.66 -18.90
N ILE A 45 -0.79 -22.46 -18.32
CA ILE A 45 -0.08 -23.51 -19.05
C ILE A 45 -1.03 -24.59 -19.56
N LEU A 46 -1.97 -25.06 -18.72
CA LEU A 46 -2.96 -26.09 -19.06
C LEU A 46 -3.88 -25.63 -20.19
N PHE A 47 -4.47 -24.44 -20.09
CA PHE A 47 -5.32 -23.91 -21.15
C PHE A 47 -4.53 -23.73 -22.44
N GLN A 48 -3.28 -23.23 -22.40
CA GLN A 48 -2.46 -23.06 -23.59
C GLN A 48 -2.17 -24.42 -24.27
N TYR A 49 -1.91 -25.46 -23.48
CA TYR A 49 -1.74 -26.83 -23.98
C TYR A 49 -3.01 -27.36 -24.65
N VAL A 50 -4.17 -27.19 -24.00
CA VAL A 50 -5.47 -27.63 -24.52
C VAL A 50 -5.85 -26.89 -25.81
N PHE A 51 -5.85 -25.55 -25.81
CA PHE A 51 -6.23 -24.76 -26.98
C PHE A 51 -5.29 -25.01 -28.19
N GLU A 52 -3.98 -25.14 -27.97
CA GLU A 52 -3.05 -25.41 -29.08
C GLU A 52 -3.17 -26.87 -29.57
N SER A 53 -3.42 -27.84 -28.69
CA SER A 53 -3.67 -29.23 -29.09
C SER A 53 -4.98 -29.39 -29.88
N LEU A 54 -6.06 -28.71 -29.46
CA LEU A 54 -7.33 -28.65 -30.20
C LEU A 54 -7.13 -28.01 -31.58
N ARG A 55 -6.39 -26.89 -31.64
CA ARG A 55 -6.08 -26.18 -32.89
C ARG A 55 -5.27 -27.03 -33.87
N GLN A 56 -4.33 -27.84 -33.37
CA GLN A 56 -3.51 -28.75 -34.19
C GLN A 56 -4.18 -30.11 -34.43
N LYS A 57 -5.35 -30.38 -33.82
CA LYS A 57 -6.04 -31.69 -33.78
C LYS A 57 -5.15 -32.85 -33.30
N GLN A 58 -4.10 -32.56 -32.52
CA GLN A 58 -3.12 -33.52 -32.03
C GLN A 58 -2.54 -33.03 -30.69
N ARG A 59 -2.16 -33.96 -29.80
CA ARG A 59 -1.41 -33.62 -28.59
C ARG A 59 -0.03 -33.06 -28.94
N ILE A 60 0.29 -31.86 -28.46
CA ILE A 60 1.61 -31.26 -28.66
C ILE A 60 2.66 -31.91 -27.73
N PRO A 61 3.92 -32.09 -28.18
CA PRO A 61 4.97 -32.67 -27.35
C PRO A 61 5.44 -31.68 -26.26
N LEU A 62 5.87 -32.23 -25.12
CA LEU A 62 6.47 -31.45 -24.02
C LEU A 62 7.96 -31.17 -24.25
N SER A 63 8.68 -32.11 -24.87
CA SER A 63 10.12 -32.07 -25.12
C SER A 63 10.46 -32.02 -26.62
N GLY A 64 11.74 -31.80 -26.95
CA GLY A 64 12.24 -31.74 -28.32
C GLY A 64 12.01 -30.40 -29.04
N PRO A 65 12.25 -30.32 -30.37
CA PRO A 65 12.24 -29.06 -31.12
C PRO A 65 10.89 -28.33 -31.18
N ARG A 66 9.78 -29.05 -30.97
CA ARG A 66 8.41 -28.50 -30.85
C ARG A 66 7.90 -28.48 -29.40
N GLY A 67 8.78 -28.73 -28.43
CA GLY A 67 8.47 -28.80 -27.00
C GLY A 67 8.13 -27.45 -26.37
N PHE A 68 8.12 -27.41 -25.04
CA PHE A 68 7.69 -26.26 -24.23
C PHE A 68 8.33 -24.93 -24.64
N SER A 69 9.58 -24.90 -25.10
CA SER A 69 10.26 -23.67 -25.56
C SER A 69 9.56 -22.96 -26.73
N CYS A 70 8.78 -23.67 -27.53
CA CYS A 70 8.03 -23.09 -28.64
C CYS A 70 6.78 -22.34 -28.15
N TRP A 71 5.94 -23.02 -27.35
CA TRP A 71 4.59 -22.58 -26.98
C TRP A 71 4.46 -22.04 -25.53
N GLY A 72 5.27 -22.56 -24.61
CA GLY A 72 5.19 -22.31 -23.16
C GLY A 72 5.66 -20.93 -22.71
N PHE A 73 6.81 -20.43 -23.22
CA PHE A 73 7.34 -19.14 -22.75
C PHE A 73 6.40 -17.95 -22.97
N SER A 74 5.65 -17.93 -24.07
CA SER A 74 4.67 -16.85 -24.33
C SER A 74 3.52 -16.86 -23.32
N VAL A 75 3.10 -18.02 -22.83
CA VAL A 75 2.06 -18.09 -21.80
C VAL A 75 2.60 -17.87 -20.40
N LEU A 76 3.85 -18.28 -20.13
CA LEU A 76 4.52 -17.99 -18.86
C LEU A 76 4.68 -16.47 -18.61
N ILE A 77 5.06 -15.70 -19.63
CA ILE A 77 5.11 -14.22 -19.56
C ILE A 77 3.73 -13.61 -19.24
N SER A 78 2.67 -14.14 -19.85
CA SER A 78 1.30 -13.71 -19.56
C SER A 78 0.90 -14.04 -18.12
N ALA A 79 1.21 -15.26 -17.64
CA ALA A 79 0.90 -15.72 -16.29
C ALA A 79 1.67 -14.93 -15.21
N LEU A 80 2.97 -14.68 -15.40
CA LEU A 80 3.77 -13.84 -14.51
C LEU A 80 3.20 -12.40 -14.47
N GLY A 81 2.74 -11.87 -15.61
CA GLY A 81 2.05 -10.58 -15.68
C GLY A 81 0.75 -10.53 -14.87
N LEU A 82 -0.02 -11.62 -14.84
CA LEU A 82 -1.19 -11.76 -13.96
C LEU A 82 -0.77 -11.77 -12.49
N CYS A 83 0.17 -12.63 -12.09
CA CYS A 83 0.64 -12.74 -10.70
C CYS A 83 1.22 -11.42 -10.15
N LEU A 84 1.86 -10.63 -11.01
CA LEU A 84 2.42 -9.32 -10.67
C LEU A 84 1.33 -8.27 -10.39
N LEU A 85 0.27 -8.23 -11.19
CA LEU A 85 -0.71 -7.13 -11.17
C LEU A 85 -2.03 -7.48 -10.47
N LEU A 86 -2.61 -8.65 -10.76
CA LEU A 86 -3.96 -9.03 -10.36
C LEU A 86 -3.98 -9.55 -8.92
N ARG A 87 -4.98 -9.15 -8.15
CA ARG A 87 -5.34 -9.72 -6.84
C ARG A 87 -6.79 -10.19 -6.92
N CYS A 88 -7.10 -11.29 -6.25
CA CYS A 88 -8.47 -11.78 -6.06
C CYS A 88 -8.56 -12.64 -4.79
N ASN A 89 -9.78 -12.84 -4.28
CA ASN A 89 -10.01 -13.67 -3.10
C ASN A 89 -10.26 -15.13 -3.46
N LEU A 90 -10.90 -15.36 -4.60
CA LEU A 90 -11.33 -16.67 -5.07
C LEU A 90 -10.34 -17.25 -6.07
N TRP A 91 -9.99 -18.51 -5.87
CA TRP A 91 -9.15 -19.26 -6.80
C TRP A 91 -9.81 -19.42 -8.18
N THR A 92 -11.15 -19.45 -8.23
CA THR A 92 -11.94 -19.47 -9.47
C THR A 92 -11.72 -18.21 -10.30
N THR A 93 -11.58 -17.05 -9.67
CA THR A 93 -11.29 -15.77 -10.35
C THR A 93 -9.88 -15.74 -10.92
N SER A 94 -8.88 -16.29 -10.22
CA SER A 94 -7.53 -16.53 -10.78
C SER A 94 -7.57 -17.48 -11.99
N LEU A 95 -8.33 -18.57 -11.91
CA LEU A 95 -8.48 -19.52 -13.02
C LEU A 95 -9.25 -18.92 -14.21
N PHE A 96 -10.26 -18.10 -13.95
CA PHE A 96 -11.01 -17.35 -14.97
C PHE A 96 -10.11 -16.31 -15.68
N ALA A 97 -9.32 -15.53 -14.93
CA ALA A 97 -8.35 -14.61 -15.49
C ALA A 97 -7.30 -15.34 -16.36
N ALA A 98 -6.84 -16.52 -15.93
CA ALA A 98 -5.96 -17.38 -16.70
C ALA A 98 -6.64 -17.92 -17.99
N PHE A 99 -7.91 -18.32 -17.91
CA PHE A 99 -8.71 -18.76 -19.05
C PHE A 99 -8.89 -17.63 -20.08
N CYS A 100 -9.40 -16.46 -19.67
CA CYS A 100 -9.58 -15.31 -20.56
C CYS A 100 -8.26 -14.82 -21.17
N THR A 101 -7.17 -14.87 -20.40
CA THR A 101 -5.81 -14.60 -20.89
C THR A 101 -5.41 -15.54 -22.02
N VAL A 102 -5.62 -16.85 -21.89
CA VAL A 102 -5.27 -17.78 -22.95
C VAL A 102 -6.27 -17.72 -24.10
N ALA A 103 -7.58 -17.79 -23.84
CA ALA A 103 -8.64 -17.81 -24.84
C ALA A 103 -8.57 -16.60 -25.80
N SER A 104 -8.24 -15.41 -25.30
CA SER A 104 -8.05 -14.21 -26.13
C SER A 104 -6.95 -14.39 -27.19
N LYS A 105 -5.88 -15.15 -26.89
CA LYS A 105 -4.82 -15.48 -27.88
C LYS A 105 -5.33 -16.30 -29.04
N PHE A 106 -6.46 -17.00 -28.92
CA PHE A 106 -7.01 -17.93 -29.91
C PHE A 106 -8.26 -17.38 -30.61
N VAL A 107 -9.18 -16.79 -29.84
CA VAL A 107 -10.47 -16.28 -30.34
C VAL A 107 -10.31 -14.90 -30.98
N LEU A 108 -9.58 -13.98 -30.34
CA LEU A 108 -9.49 -12.58 -30.77
C LEU A 108 -8.35 -12.40 -31.78
N ARG A 109 -8.54 -12.99 -32.97
CA ARG A 109 -7.55 -13.04 -34.04
C ARG A 109 -8.02 -12.43 -35.35
N ILE A 110 -7.11 -11.71 -36.02
CA ILE A 110 -7.24 -11.28 -37.42
C ILE A 110 -5.94 -11.66 -38.14
N ASN A 111 -6.04 -12.14 -39.39
CA ASN A 111 -4.90 -12.59 -40.21
C ASN A 111 -3.95 -13.57 -39.48
N GLY A 112 -4.51 -14.50 -38.69
CA GLY A 112 -3.77 -15.52 -37.95
C GLY A 112 -3.00 -15.02 -36.71
N ARG A 113 -3.22 -13.77 -36.27
CA ARG A 113 -2.53 -13.15 -35.13
C ARG A 113 -3.53 -12.59 -34.13
N HIS A 114 -3.23 -12.69 -32.83
CA HIS A 114 -4.00 -11.97 -31.82
C HIS A 114 -3.64 -10.48 -31.87
N PHE A 115 -4.62 -9.62 -31.60
CA PHE A 115 -4.44 -8.16 -31.64
C PHE A 115 -4.58 -7.48 -30.27
N ILE A 116 -5.15 -8.16 -29.26
CA ILE A 116 -5.23 -7.66 -27.88
C ILE A 116 -4.08 -8.24 -27.04
N ASN A 117 -3.54 -7.45 -26.11
CA ASN A 117 -2.59 -7.94 -25.11
C ASN A 117 -3.28 -8.98 -24.21
N PRO A 118 -2.82 -10.24 -24.18
CA PRO A 118 -3.57 -11.32 -23.52
C PRO A 118 -3.71 -11.19 -22.01
N SER A 119 -2.66 -10.79 -21.28
CA SER A 119 -2.73 -10.62 -19.83
C SER A 119 -3.50 -9.36 -19.44
N ALA A 120 -3.38 -8.28 -20.23
CA ALA A 120 -4.21 -7.09 -20.03
C ALA A 120 -5.71 -7.42 -20.23
N PHE A 121 -6.06 -8.21 -21.25
CA PHE A 121 -7.43 -8.68 -21.47
C PHE A 121 -7.94 -9.50 -20.27
N GLY A 122 -7.17 -10.49 -19.81
CA GLY A 122 -7.52 -11.32 -18.65
C GLY A 122 -7.74 -10.51 -17.37
N ILE A 123 -6.91 -9.49 -17.11
CA ILE A 123 -7.07 -8.55 -16.00
C ILE A 123 -8.37 -7.76 -16.14
N VAL A 124 -8.62 -7.13 -17.30
CA VAL A 124 -9.83 -6.33 -17.52
C VAL A 124 -11.10 -7.20 -17.42
N THR A 125 -11.09 -8.42 -17.95
CA THR A 125 -12.23 -9.33 -17.79
C THR A 125 -12.44 -9.75 -16.35
N ALA A 126 -11.39 -9.99 -15.57
CA ALA A 126 -11.54 -10.30 -14.14
C ALA A 126 -12.15 -9.10 -13.40
N LEU A 127 -11.62 -7.89 -13.60
CA LEU A 127 -12.11 -6.66 -12.95
C LEU A 127 -13.55 -6.27 -13.34
N LEU A 128 -14.03 -6.64 -14.53
CA LEU A 128 -15.38 -6.31 -15.01
C LEU A 128 -16.43 -7.38 -14.73
N PHE A 129 -16.04 -8.67 -14.68
CA PHE A 129 -16.98 -9.79 -14.55
C PHE A 129 -16.89 -10.53 -13.21
N THR A 130 -15.97 -10.15 -12.32
CA THR A 130 -15.86 -10.72 -10.96
C THR A 130 -15.85 -9.61 -9.92
N ASN A 131 -16.59 -9.82 -8.82
CA ASN A 131 -16.70 -8.83 -7.74
C ASN A 131 -15.56 -8.95 -6.71
N ASP A 132 -14.65 -9.91 -6.87
CA ASP A 132 -13.57 -10.19 -5.92
C ASP A 132 -12.17 -9.87 -6.47
N ALA A 133 -12.05 -9.37 -7.71
CA ALA A 133 -10.78 -8.96 -8.31
C ALA A 133 -10.45 -7.48 -8.08
N TRP A 134 -9.17 -7.16 -7.84
CA TRP A 134 -8.66 -5.78 -7.83
C TRP A 134 -7.20 -5.71 -8.29
N LEU A 135 -6.66 -4.50 -8.36
CA LEU A 135 -5.26 -4.22 -8.61
C LEU A 135 -4.69 -3.46 -7.39
N SER A 136 -3.45 -3.75 -7.00
CA SER A 136 -2.75 -3.00 -5.95
C SER A 136 -1.61 -2.18 -6.58
N PRO A 137 -1.85 -0.89 -6.92
CA PRO A 137 -0.88 -0.06 -7.66
C PRO A 137 0.32 0.36 -6.81
N ALA A 138 0.16 0.42 -5.48
CA ALA A 138 1.15 0.97 -4.56
C ALA A 138 2.03 -0.06 -3.86
N GLN A 139 1.74 -1.37 -3.97
CA GLN A 139 2.47 -2.47 -3.31
C GLN A 139 4.00 -2.46 -3.55
N TRP A 140 4.47 -1.77 -4.59
CA TRP A 140 5.83 -1.87 -5.11
C TRP A 140 6.88 -1.01 -4.39
N GLY A 141 6.47 0.09 -3.74
CA GLY A 141 7.39 1.10 -3.20
C GLY A 141 8.06 1.97 -4.27
N SER A 142 8.10 3.29 -4.06
CA SER A 142 8.52 4.26 -5.08
C SER A 142 9.98 4.08 -5.53
N SER A 143 10.91 3.95 -4.57
CA SER A 143 12.34 3.73 -4.81
C SER A 143 12.62 2.44 -5.58
N THR A 144 11.98 1.33 -5.20
CA THR A 144 12.08 0.04 -5.89
C THR A 144 11.58 0.13 -7.33
N VAL A 145 10.43 0.76 -7.58
CA VAL A 145 9.90 0.92 -8.94
C VAL A 145 10.87 1.70 -9.82
N LEU A 146 11.44 2.80 -9.31
CA LEU A 146 12.41 3.60 -10.06
C LEU A 146 13.69 2.80 -10.38
N PHE A 147 14.22 2.04 -9.42
CA PHE A 147 15.36 1.13 -9.65
C PHE A 147 15.07 0.10 -10.75
N PHE A 148 13.95 -0.62 -10.64
CA PHE A 148 13.57 -1.63 -11.62
C PHE A 148 13.22 -1.00 -12.98
N ALA A 149 12.68 0.23 -13.02
CA ALA A 149 12.41 0.97 -14.25
C ALA A 149 13.70 1.32 -15.01
N ILE A 150 14.70 1.87 -14.30
CA ILE A 150 16.01 2.20 -14.87
C ILE A 150 16.71 0.92 -15.37
N PHE A 151 16.69 -0.15 -14.57
CA PHE A 151 17.27 -1.44 -14.97
C PHE A 151 16.58 -2.06 -16.20
N THR A 152 15.24 -2.01 -16.24
CA THR A 152 14.44 -2.46 -17.39
C THR A 152 14.82 -1.67 -18.64
N LEU A 153 14.77 -0.33 -18.56
CA LEU A 153 15.03 0.55 -19.70
C LEU A 153 16.46 0.36 -20.21
N GLY A 154 17.45 0.34 -19.32
CA GLY A 154 18.85 0.06 -19.66
C GLY A 154 19.01 -1.27 -20.38
N THR A 155 18.36 -2.34 -19.89
CA THR A 155 18.47 -3.66 -20.52
C THR A 155 17.73 -3.73 -21.86
N ILE A 156 16.56 -3.09 -22.01
CA ILE A 156 15.86 -3.04 -23.31
C ILE A 156 16.68 -2.23 -24.33
N VAL A 157 17.27 -1.10 -23.95
CA VAL A 157 18.14 -0.29 -24.83
C VAL A 157 19.36 -1.09 -25.30
N VAL A 158 19.99 -1.86 -24.41
CA VAL A 158 21.15 -2.72 -24.74
C VAL A 158 20.75 -3.91 -25.63
N THR A 159 19.62 -4.56 -25.34
CA THR A 159 19.23 -5.81 -26.02
C THR A 159 18.39 -5.58 -27.29
N ARG A 160 17.82 -4.39 -27.47
CA ARG A 160 16.88 -4.01 -28.55
C ARG A 160 15.70 -4.98 -28.73
N VAL A 161 15.31 -5.63 -27.64
CA VAL A 161 14.30 -6.69 -27.58
C VAL A 161 12.89 -6.17 -27.87
N GLN A 162 12.59 -4.90 -27.55
CA GLN A 162 11.24 -4.36 -27.64
C GLN A 162 11.15 -3.12 -28.53
N LYS A 163 9.92 -2.87 -28.99
CA LYS A 163 9.51 -1.63 -29.66
C LYS A 163 9.47 -0.47 -28.66
N LEU A 164 10.61 0.18 -28.41
CA LEU A 164 10.68 1.34 -27.51
C LEU A 164 9.91 2.56 -28.03
N ASP A 165 9.65 2.65 -29.33
CA ASP A 165 8.92 3.76 -29.95
C ASP A 165 7.49 3.91 -29.41
N VAL A 166 6.75 2.80 -29.21
CA VAL A 166 5.41 2.85 -28.60
C VAL A 166 5.45 3.20 -27.10
N SER A 167 6.43 2.66 -26.36
CA SER A 167 6.61 2.95 -24.94
C SER A 167 6.95 4.42 -24.69
N LEU A 168 7.87 4.98 -25.48
CA LEU A 168 8.25 6.39 -25.39
C LEU A 168 7.12 7.31 -25.83
N ALA A 169 6.36 6.96 -26.88
CA ALA A 169 5.17 7.72 -27.28
C ALA A 169 4.06 7.69 -26.21
N PHE A 170 3.86 6.54 -25.55
CA PHE A 170 2.96 6.44 -24.40
C PHE A 170 3.43 7.26 -23.20
N LEU A 171 4.72 7.25 -22.86
CA LEU A 171 5.25 8.12 -21.81
C LEU A 171 5.10 9.61 -22.18
N ALA A 172 5.36 9.99 -23.43
CA ALA A 172 5.12 11.36 -23.89
C ALA A 172 3.64 11.77 -23.78
N GLY A 173 2.70 10.86 -24.07
CA GLY A 173 1.26 11.08 -23.89
C GLY A 173 0.85 11.13 -22.42
N PHE A 174 1.13 10.08 -21.65
CA PHE A 174 0.68 9.94 -20.27
C PHE A 174 1.52 10.76 -19.28
N ALA A 175 2.81 10.46 -19.19
CA ALA A 175 3.72 11.15 -18.26
C ALA A 175 3.94 12.62 -18.67
N GLY A 176 4.02 12.92 -19.97
CA GLY A 176 4.13 14.29 -20.47
C GLY A 176 2.91 15.16 -20.15
N LEU A 177 1.68 14.66 -20.36
CA LEU A 177 0.46 15.40 -19.98
C LEU A 177 0.24 15.45 -18.46
N MET A 178 0.64 14.41 -17.71
CA MET A 178 0.66 14.46 -16.25
C MET A 178 1.65 15.50 -15.73
N ALA A 179 2.86 15.60 -16.31
CA ALA A 179 3.83 16.65 -15.99
C ALA A 179 3.24 18.03 -16.31
N TRP A 180 2.73 18.22 -17.55
CA TRP A 180 2.07 19.46 -17.98
C TRP A 180 1.02 19.94 -16.98
N ARG A 181 0.11 19.04 -16.59
CA ARG A 181 -0.94 19.34 -15.62
C ARG A 181 -0.38 19.60 -14.21
N GLN A 182 0.50 18.74 -13.70
CA GLN A 182 0.95 18.85 -12.31
C GLN A 182 1.90 20.03 -12.09
N LEU A 183 2.95 20.14 -12.90
CA LEU A 183 4.04 21.10 -12.70
C LEU A 183 3.66 22.50 -13.21
N TRP A 184 3.12 22.60 -14.43
CA TRP A 184 2.87 23.90 -15.05
C TRP A 184 1.44 24.43 -14.81
N VAL A 185 0.41 23.59 -14.93
CA VAL A 185 -0.99 24.04 -14.71
C VAL A 185 -1.30 24.18 -13.22
N LEU A 186 -1.04 23.14 -12.41
CA LEU A 186 -1.36 23.14 -10.98
C LEU A 186 -0.28 23.83 -10.12
N GLY A 187 0.99 23.79 -10.53
CA GLY A 187 2.10 24.33 -9.74
C GLY A 187 2.52 23.41 -8.59
N TRP A 188 2.28 22.10 -8.70
CA TRP A 188 2.83 21.14 -7.75
C TRP A 188 4.35 21.01 -7.92
N PRO A 189 5.10 20.79 -6.82
CA PRO A 189 6.54 20.57 -6.91
C PRO A 189 6.89 19.24 -7.61
N ALA A 190 8.16 19.11 -8.02
CA ALA A 190 8.61 18.02 -8.92
C ALA A 190 8.60 16.62 -8.27
N ASP A 191 8.70 16.57 -6.94
CA ASP A 191 8.52 15.39 -6.09
C ASP A 191 7.15 14.73 -6.28
N HIS A 192 6.07 15.52 -6.33
CA HIS A 192 4.71 15.04 -6.59
C HIS A 192 4.64 14.32 -7.96
N PHE A 193 5.33 14.84 -8.97
CA PHE A 193 5.38 14.22 -10.29
C PHE A 193 6.26 12.97 -10.30
N ALA A 194 7.44 13.00 -9.68
CA ALA A 194 8.31 11.85 -9.54
C ALA A 194 7.58 10.67 -8.85
N HIS A 195 6.84 10.95 -7.77
CA HIS A 195 6.03 9.97 -7.06
C HIS A 195 4.90 9.39 -7.93
N THR A 196 4.29 10.19 -8.80
CA THR A 196 3.31 9.71 -9.79
C THR A 196 3.92 8.66 -10.72
N LEU A 197 5.13 8.91 -11.23
CA LEU A 197 5.83 7.99 -12.13
C LEU A 197 6.33 6.72 -11.43
N ALA A 198 6.55 6.77 -10.12
CA ALA A 198 7.03 5.66 -9.30
C ALA A 198 5.96 4.58 -8.99
N THR A 199 4.86 4.55 -9.74
CA THR A 199 3.80 3.53 -9.61
C THR A 199 4.17 2.26 -10.39
N GLY A 200 4.30 1.11 -9.73
CA GLY A 200 4.82 -0.12 -10.37
C GLY A 200 3.94 -0.69 -11.49
N SER A 201 2.63 -0.42 -11.47
CA SER A 201 1.75 -0.76 -12.59
C SER A 201 2.06 0.04 -13.86
N LEU A 202 2.52 1.29 -13.74
CA LEU A 202 2.94 2.11 -14.89
C LEU A 202 4.20 1.53 -15.55
N LEU A 203 5.16 1.09 -14.74
CA LEU A 203 6.37 0.40 -15.20
C LEU A 203 6.03 -0.86 -16.01
N LEU A 204 5.24 -1.77 -15.42
CA LEU A 204 4.88 -3.03 -16.08
C LEU A 204 4.06 -2.81 -17.35
N PHE A 205 3.13 -1.85 -17.33
CA PHE A 205 2.38 -1.49 -18.52
C PHE A 205 3.29 -0.99 -19.65
N THR A 206 4.18 -0.05 -19.34
CA THR A 206 5.01 0.67 -20.33
C THR A 206 6.02 -0.24 -21.04
N PHE A 207 6.65 -1.17 -20.31
CA PHE A 207 7.73 -2.02 -20.86
C PHE A 207 7.37 -3.51 -20.98
N PHE A 208 6.16 -3.95 -20.65
CA PHE A 208 5.77 -5.35 -20.84
C PHE A 208 4.37 -5.56 -21.42
N MET A 209 3.50 -4.54 -21.45
CA MET A 209 2.16 -4.65 -22.05
C MET A 209 2.02 -3.89 -23.37
N ILE A 210 2.25 -2.57 -23.37
CA ILE A 210 2.05 -1.76 -24.58
C ILE A 210 3.17 -1.96 -25.62
N SER A 211 4.35 -2.39 -25.17
CA SER A 211 5.51 -2.69 -26.00
C SER A 211 5.44 -4.03 -26.73
N ASP A 212 4.40 -4.85 -26.50
CA ASP A 212 4.23 -6.14 -27.18
C ASP A 212 4.11 -5.93 -28.70
N PRO A 213 5.07 -6.44 -29.49
CA PRO A 213 5.11 -6.15 -30.91
C PRO A 213 4.00 -6.81 -31.73
N ARG A 214 3.21 -7.73 -31.14
CA ARG A 214 2.02 -8.33 -31.76
C ARG A 214 0.76 -7.49 -31.64
N THR A 215 0.69 -6.58 -30.67
CA THR A 215 -0.56 -5.86 -30.32
C THR A 215 -0.48 -4.35 -30.58
N ALA A 216 0.69 -3.85 -31.00
CA ALA A 216 0.90 -2.47 -31.43
C ALA A 216 1.08 -2.39 -32.97
N PRO A 217 0.59 -1.33 -33.65
CA PRO A 217 0.62 -1.20 -35.10
C PRO A 217 1.96 -1.53 -35.77
N ALA A 218 1.89 -2.12 -36.95
CA ALA A 218 3.05 -2.45 -37.75
C ALA A 218 3.77 -1.18 -38.25
N HIS A 219 3.03 -0.21 -38.78
CA HIS A 219 3.60 1.03 -39.32
C HIS A 219 4.20 1.93 -38.21
N PRO A 220 5.48 2.36 -38.30
CA PRO A 220 6.15 3.09 -37.21
C PRO A 220 5.43 4.37 -36.77
N VAL A 221 4.98 5.20 -37.73
CA VAL A 221 4.29 6.46 -37.41
C VAL A 221 2.97 6.21 -36.69
N LEU A 222 2.18 5.23 -37.16
CA LEU A 222 0.90 4.90 -36.52
C LEU A 222 1.09 4.29 -35.15
N ARG A 223 2.22 3.62 -34.91
CA ARG A 223 2.58 3.08 -33.61
C ARG A 223 2.90 4.17 -32.59
N ILE A 224 3.55 5.25 -33.02
CA ILE A 224 3.79 6.44 -32.20
C ILE A 224 2.46 7.13 -31.90
N VAL A 225 1.63 7.39 -32.93
CA VAL A 225 0.29 7.99 -32.77
C VAL A 225 -0.58 7.15 -31.82
N TRP A 226 -0.56 5.83 -31.97
CA TRP A 226 -1.24 4.87 -31.11
C TRP A 226 -0.78 4.93 -29.65
N GLY A 227 0.54 4.86 -29.40
CA GLY A 227 1.10 4.94 -28.05
C GLY A 227 0.72 6.25 -27.36
N PHE A 228 0.85 7.36 -28.07
CA PHE A 228 0.44 8.68 -27.58
C PHE A 228 -1.07 8.76 -27.31
N ALA A 229 -1.92 8.24 -28.19
CA ALA A 229 -3.38 8.24 -28.01
C ALA A 229 -3.81 7.40 -26.78
N VAL A 230 -3.23 6.22 -26.59
CA VAL A 230 -3.44 5.41 -25.37
C VAL A 230 -3.01 6.19 -24.13
N GLY A 231 -1.86 6.87 -24.19
CA GLY A 231 -1.37 7.71 -23.08
C GLY A 231 -2.27 8.90 -22.77
N ALA A 232 -2.73 9.62 -23.79
CA ALA A 232 -3.58 10.80 -23.65
C ALA A 232 -4.99 10.47 -23.13
N ILE A 233 -5.59 9.38 -23.60
CA ILE A 233 -6.89 8.91 -23.11
C ILE A 233 -6.75 8.39 -21.67
N ALA A 234 -5.70 7.63 -21.36
CA ALA A 234 -5.43 7.18 -19.99
C ALA A 234 -5.18 8.36 -19.02
N PHE A 235 -4.48 9.40 -19.47
CA PHE A 235 -4.31 10.66 -18.76
C PHE A 235 -5.66 11.32 -18.50
N TYR A 236 -6.51 11.47 -19.52
CA TYR A 236 -7.81 12.12 -19.39
C TYR A 236 -8.71 11.42 -18.35
N LEU A 237 -8.80 10.09 -18.43
CA LEU A 237 -9.59 9.30 -17.49
C LEU A 237 -9.03 9.37 -16.06
N SER A 238 -7.71 9.40 -15.88
CA SER A 238 -7.11 9.51 -14.54
C SER A 238 -7.26 10.92 -13.97
N ALA A 239 -6.87 11.95 -14.72
CA ALA A 239 -6.76 13.32 -14.24
C ALA A 239 -8.10 14.08 -14.12
N PHE A 240 -9.14 13.66 -14.87
CA PHE A 240 -10.44 14.33 -14.91
C PHE A 240 -11.64 13.42 -14.58
N LYS A 241 -11.53 12.09 -14.79
CA LYS A 241 -12.58 11.13 -14.39
C LYS A 241 -12.25 10.36 -13.11
N TRP A 242 -11.07 10.56 -12.51
CA TRP A 242 -10.63 9.92 -11.26
C TRP A 242 -10.68 8.38 -11.31
N MET A 243 -10.53 7.83 -12.52
CA MET A 243 -10.39 6.39 -12.72
C MET A 243 -8.95 5.95 -12.42
N TYR A 244 -8.82 4.84 -11.71
CA TYR A 244 -7.54 4.19 -11.45
C TYR A 244 -7.20 3.17 -12.54
N HIS A 245 -5.92 2.82 -12.69
CA HIS A 245 -5.44 1.79 -13.63
C HIS A 245 -5.78 2.01 -15.12
N THR A 246 -6.05 3.25 -15.51
CA THR A 246 -6.57 3.61 -16.84
C THR A 246 -5.76 3.10 -18.04
N PRO A 247 -4.41 2.98 -18.04
CA PRO A 247 -3.69 2.49 -19.22
C PRO A 247 -4.09 1.08 -19.64
N ILE A 248 -4.37 0.18 -18.69
CA ILE A 248 -4.76 -1.22 -18.95
C ILE A 248 -6.16 -1.28 -19.58
N PHE A 249 -7.12 -0.53 -19.05
CA PHE A 249 -8.46 -0.44 -19.65
C PHE A 249 -8.42 0.16 -21.06
N VAL A 250 -7.67 1.26 -21.26
CA VAL A 250 -7.59 1.95 -22.54
C VAL A 250 -6.93 1.08 -23.62
N VAL A 251 -5.84 0.37 -23.32
CA VAL A 251 -5.18 -0.48 -24.33
C VAL A 251 -6.07 -1.65 -24.77
N VAL A 252 -6.86 -2.23 -23.85
CA VAL A 252 -7.80 -3.32 -24.19
C VAL A 252 -8.99 -2.79 -24.99
N ALA A 253 -9.59 -1.68 -24.57
CA ALA A 253 -10.75 -1.08 -25.24
C ALA A 253 -10.45 -0.63 -26.66
N LEU A 254 -9.27 -0.04 -26.90
CA LEU A 254 -8.88 0.44 -28.22
C LEU A 254 -8.30 -0.65 -29.13
N ALA A 255 -7.84 -1.79 -28.60
CA ALA A 255 -7.10 -2.80 -29.38
C ALA A 255 -7.76 -3.24 -30.70
N PRO A 256 -9.11 -3.34 -30.85
CA PRO A 256 -9.77 -3.62 -32.13
C PRO A 256 -9.44 -2.63 -33.27
N ILE A 257 -8.93 -1.44 -32.97
CA ILE A 257 -8.51 -0.44 -33.96
C ILE A 257 -7.18 -0.82 -34.62
N VAL A 258 -6.30 -1.56 -33.94
CA VAL A 258 -4.96 -1.89 -34.47
C VAL A 258 -5.01 -2.70 -35.78
N PRO A 259 -5.84 -3.76 -35.93
CA PRO A 259 -6.01 -4.46 -37.20
C PRO A 259 -6.59 -3.60 -38.33
N LEU A 260 -7.42 -2.60 -38.01
CA LEU A 260 -7.94 -1.65 -38.99
C LEU A 260 -6.80 -0.74 -39.50
N LEU A 261 -5.98 -0.22 -38.60
CA LEU A 261 -4.80 0.58 -38.95
C LEU A 261 -3.79 -0.21 -39.81
N ASP A 262 -3.50 -1.45 -39.44
CA ASP A 262 -2.60 -2.33 -40.22
C ASP A 262 -3.17 -2.72 -41.59
N ARG A 263 -4.51 -2.72 -41.75
CA ARG A 263 -5.17 -2.93 -43.05
C ARG A 263 -5.14 -1.68 -43.94
N LEU A 264 -5.31 -0.49 -43.34
CA LEU A 264 -5.28 0.79 -44.05
C LEU A 264 -3.86 1.22 -44.43
N PHE A 265 -2.85 0.87 -43.62
CA PHE A 265 -1.45 1.24 -43.83
C PHE A 265 -0.54 0.01 -43.72
N PRO A 266 -0.46 -0.82 -44.78
CA PRO A 266 0.33 -2.04 -44.78
C PRO A 266 1.81 -1.77 -44.50
N ALA A 267 2.37 -2.47 -43.51
CA ALA A 267 3.79 -2.40 -43.16
C ALA A 267 4.36 -3.78 -42.85
N ARG A 268 5.68 -3.96 -42.97
CA ARG A 268 6.33 -5.23 -42.60
C ARG A 268 6.12 -5.51 -41.12
N SER A 269 5.52 -6.67 -40.82
CA SER A 269 5.27 -7.09 -39.46
C SER A 269 6.57 -7.41 -38.72
N PHE A 270 6.64 -7.04 -37.44
CA PHE A 270 7.76 -7.37 -36.58
C PHE A 270 8.01 -8.88 -36.52
N GLN A 271 9.27 -9.27 -36.70
CA GLN A 271 9.76 -10.62 -36.49
C GLN A 271 10.79 -10.58 -35.36
N TRP A 272 10.73 -11.55 -34.45
CA TRP A 272 11.75 -11.74 -33.43
C TRP A 272 13.05 -12.19 -34.09
N GLN A 273 13.96 -11.25 -34.34
CA GLN A 273 15.33 -11.58 -34.71
C GLN A 273 16.08 -12.00 -33.44
N ALA A 274 16.90 -13.06 -33.55
CA ALA A 274 17.75 -13.46 -32.44
C ALA A 274 18.77 -12.35 -32.17
N ALA A 275 18.72 -11.77 -30.97
CA ALA A 275 19.74 -10.83 -30.55
C ALA A 275 21.04 -11.61 -30.32
N SER A 276 22.05 -11.36 -31.16
CA SER A 276 23.42 -11.73 -30.83
C SER A 276 23.84 -10.84 -29.65
N LEU A 277 23.83 -11.40 -28.43
CA LEU A 277 24.45 -10.69 -27.32
C LEU A 277 25.93 -10.46 -27.68
N PRO A 278 26.40 -9.21 -27.70
CA PRO A 278 27.81 -8.95 -27.94
C PRO A 278 28.62 -9.65 -26.86
N GLY A 279 29.63 -10.43 -27.26
CA GLY A 279 30.44 -11.23 -26.35
C GLY A 279 31.09 -10.40 -25.23
N TYR A 280 31.62 -11.07 -24.21
CA TYR A 280 32.18 -10.49 -22.98
C TYR A 280 33.06 -9.23 -23.20
N ALA A 281 33.80 -9.19 -24.32
CA ALA A 281 34.59 -8.04 -24.75
C ALA A 281 33.80 -6.73 -24.98
N PHE A 282 32.57 -6.77 -25.50
CA PHE A 282 31.74 -5.59 -25.74
C PHE A 282 31.13 -5.04 -24.45
N LEU A 283 30.64 -5.91 -23.56
CA LEU A 283 30.23 -5.53 -22.20
C LEU A 283 31.38 -4.82 -21.47
N LYS A 284 32.60 -5.36 -21.60
CA LYS A 284 33.83 -4.72 -21.09
C LYS A 284 34.10 -3.36 -21.75
N ARG A 285 33.91 -3.23 -23.07
CA ARG A 285 34.12 -1.97 -23.84
C ARG A 285 33.07 -0.89 -23.54
N VAL A 286 31.81 -1.24 -23.30
CA VAL A 286 30.74 -0.32 -22.87
C VAL A 286 30.98 0.13 -21.42
N LEU A 287 31.35 -0.78 -20.52
CA LEU A 287 31.72 -0.45 -19.13
C LEU A 287 33.00 0.41 -19.02
N HIS A 288 33.87 0.39 -20.04
CA HIS A 288 35.05 1.27 -20.13
C HIS A 288 34.79 2.56 -20.92
N TYR A 289 33.59 2.78 -21.48
CA TYR A 289 33.26 4.01 -22.19
C TYR A 289 33.04 5.15 -21.18
N THR A 290 34.08 5.98 -21.02
CA THR A 290 34.15 7.07 -20.03
C THR A 290 32.97 8.05 -20.03
N PRO A 291 32.37 8.50 -21.17
CA PRO A 291 31.23 9.40 -21.11
C PRO A 291 29.97 8.70 -20.60
N PHE A 292 29.77 7.40 -20.88
CA PHE A 292 28.61 6.66 -20.38
C PHE A 292 28.71 6.42 -18.87
N ARG A 293 29.90 6.08 -18.36
CA ARG A 293 30.18 6.05 -16.91
C ARG A 293 29.89 7.40 -16.25
N LYS A 294 30.35 8.52 -16.84
CA LYS A 294 30.12 9.86 -16.30
C LYS A 294 28.65 10.28 -16.35
N MET A 295 27.92 10.00 -17.43
CA MET A 295 26.48 10.31 -17.53
C MET A 295 25.62 9.44 -16.60
N ALA A 296 25.88 8.14 -16.52
CA ALA A 296 25.14 7.24 -15.63
C ALA A 296 25.45 7.55 -14.15
N ALA A 297 26.71 7.81 -13.81
CA ALA A 297 27.09 8.24 -12.46
C ALA A 297 26.54 9.63 -12.12
N ALA A 298 26.57 10.60 -13.05
CA ALA A 298 25.99 11.93 -12.82
C ALA A 298 24.47 11.87 -12.66
N ALA A 299 23.75 11.11 -13.49
CA ALA A 299 22.32 10.90 -13.33
C ALA A 299 22.00 10.23 -11.98
N LEU A 300 22.80 9.25 -11.55
CA LEU A 300 22.66 8.59 -10.25
C LEU A 300 23.00 9.53 -9.08
N LEU A 301 24.06 10.35 -9.18
CA LEU A 301 24.46 11.33 -8.17
C LEU A 301 23.44 12.47 -8.04
N ILE A 302 22.92 12.99 -9.16
CA ILE A 302 21.86 14.02 -9.18
C ILE A 302 20.55 13.47 -8.57
N LEU A 303 20.26 12.18 -8.75
CA LEU A 303 19.14 11.50 -8.09
C LEU A 303 19.41 11.15 -6.60
N LEU A 304 20.66 11.21 -6.15
CA LEU A 304 21.07 10.97 -4.75
C LEU A 304 21.30 12.26 -3.96
N SER A 305 21.36 13.42 -4.62
CA SER A 305 21.49 14.74 -4.00
C SER A 305 20.15 15.47 -3.91
N ALA A 306 19.21 14.89 -3.17
CA ALA A 306 18.05 15.59 -2.63
C ALA A 306 18.38 16.05 -1.20
N GLU A 307 18.57 17.36 -1.00
CA GLU A 307 18.74 17.93 0.35
C GLU A 307 17.43 17.88 1.14
N GLN A 308 17.55 17.82 2.47
CA GLN A 308 16.44 17.61 3.39
C GLN A 308 15.69 18.93 3.68
N ALA A 309 14.36 18.93 3.48
CA ALA A 309 13.43 19.98 3.93
C ALA A 309 12.10 19.36 4.43
N ALA A 310 11.47 19.95 5.46
CA ALA A 310 10.58 19.24 6.42
C ALA A 310 9.08 19.71 6.51
N ALA A 311 8.38 19.35 7.62
CA ALA A 311 6.94 19.53 8.05
C ALA A 311 5.90 18.52 7.45
N PHE A 312 4.56 18.70 7.45
CA PHE A 312 3.46 18.27 8.37
C PHE A 312 2.12 18.05 7.54
N CYS A 313 0.88 18.07 8.07
CA CYS A 313 -0.44 17.93 7.40
C CYS A 313 -1.64 18.55 8.20
N GLY A 314 -2.70 19.08 7.56
CA GLY A 314 -3.78 19.98 8.14
C GLY A 314 -3.47 21.49 8.42
N PHE A 315 -3.99 22.45 7.63
CA PHE A 315 -3.63 23.89 7.76
C PHE A 315 -4.38 24.61 8.90
N TYR A 316 -3.62 25.28 9.75
CA TYR A 316 -4.08 26.08 10.87
C TYR A 316 -3.64 27.55 10.74
N VAL A 317 -4.48 28.45 11.25
CA VAL A 317 -4.30 29.91 11.18
C VAL A 317 -4.65 30.52 12.53
N SER A 318 -3.73 31.25 13.16
CA SER A 318 -3.91 31.97 14.44
C SER A 318 -4.01 33.49 14.23
N LYS A 319 -4.17 34.26 15.31
CA LYS A 319 -4.16 35.74 15.28
C LYS A 319 -2.91 36.33 15.97
N ALA A 320 -2.34 35.62 16.94
CA ALA A 320 -1.07 35.91 17.61
C ALA A 320 0.01 34.84 17.35
N ASP A 321 1.21 35.12 17.84
CA ASP A 321 2.46 34.38 17.60
C ASP A 321 2.59 33.06 18.41
N GLY A 322 1.53 32.25 18.41
CA GLY A 322 1.52 30.93 19.03
C GLY A 322 2.18 29.87 18.14
N THR A 323 3.12 29.09 18.68
CA THR A 323 3.61 27.86 18.04
C THR A 323 2.55 26.75 18.19
N LEU A 324 1.66 26.67 17.20
CA LEU A 324 0.59 25.68 17.13
C LEU A 324 1.16 24.26 17.02
N LYS A 325 0.76 23.34 17.91
CA LYS A 325 1.26 21.96 17.91
C LYS A 325 0.12 20.96 18.00
N ASN A 326 -0.13 20.26 16.90
CA ASN A 326 -0.84 18.98 16.91
C ASN A 326 0.18 17.86 17.18
N LYS A 327 -0.27 16.73 17.73
CA LYS A 327 0.54 15.52 17.91
C LYS A 327 -0.05 14.28 17.23
N THR A 328 -1.38 14.20 17.09
CA THR A 328 -2.04 13.06 16.47
C THR A 328 -3.39 13.51 15.90
N SER A 329 -3.57 13.31 14.59
CA SER A 329 -4.87 13.49 13.95
C SER A 329 -5.59 12.15 13.86
N GLN A 330 -6.89 12.11 14.11
CA GLN A 330 -7.70 10.92 13.92
C GLN A 330 -8.85 11.20 12.95
N VAL A 331 -9.05 10.31 11.99
CA VAL A 331 -10.08 10.48 10.96
C VAL A 331 -10.85 9.19 10.77
N ILE A 332 -12.19 9.27 10.74
CA ILE A 332 -13.04 8.18 10.28
C ILE A 332 -13.43 8.45 8.83
N LEU A 333 -13.33 7.43 7.97
CA LEU A 333 -13.79 7.44 6.59
C LEU A 333 -14.84 6.34 6.42
N ALA A 334 -16.06 6.65 5.97
CA ALA A 334 -17.00 5.65 5.49
C ALA A 334 -17.26 5.87 4.00
N ARG A 335 -17.17 4.80 3.18
CA ARG A 335 -17.23 4.88 1.72
C ARG A 335 -18.04 3.72 1.14
N ASP A 336 -18.98 4.04 0.26
CA ASP A 336 -19.70 3.09 -0.59
C ASP A 336 -20.12 3.79 -1.90
N GLY A 337 -19.82 3.17 -3.03
CA GLY A 337 -19.96 3.80 -4.35
C GLY A 337 -19.22 5.14 -4.43
N ASP A 338 -19.96 6.20 -4.77
CA ASP A 338 -19.46 7.58 -4.83
C ASP A 338 -19.74 8.43 -3.58
N HIS A 339 -20.33 7.83 -2.53
CA HIS A 339 -20.68 8.53 -1.31
C HIS A 339 -19.59 8.36 -0.24
N THR A 340 -19.16 9.46 0.38
CA THR A 340 -18.17 9.47 1.46
C THR A 340 -18.69 10.26 2.65
N VAL A 341 -18.52 9.69 3.85
CA VAL A 341 -18.59 10.42 5.12
C VAL A 341 -17.18 10.51 5.72
N ILE A 342 -16.77 11.69 6.14
CA ILE A 342 -15.49 11.94 6.82
C ILE A 342 -15.77 12.54 8.20
N THR A 343 -15.31 11.89 9.26
CA THR A 343 -15.31 12.44 10.63
C THR A 343 -13.88 12.82 11.01
N MET A 344 -13.66 14.08 11.41
CA MET A 344 -12.33 14.57 11.79
C MET A 344 -12.29 14.89 13.28
N TYR A 345 -11.28 14.33 13.97
CA TYR A 345 -10.96 14.60 15.36
C TYR A 345 -9.52 15.12 15.46
N ASN A 346 -9.36 16.29 16.09
CA ASN A 346 -8.06 16.94 16.26
C ASN A 346 -7.84 17.24 17.76
N ASP A 347 -6.77 16.68 18.35
CA ASP A 347 -6.31 16.99 19.72
C ASP A 347 -5.59 18.35 19.74
N PHE A 348 -6.37 19.43 19.59
CA PHE A 348 -5.87 20.81 19.54
C PHE A 348 -5.36 21.29 20.91
N LYS A 349 -4.18 21.94 20.90
CA LYS A 349 -3.57 22.56 22.09
C LYS A 349 -3.16 24.00 21.77
N GLY A 350 -3.89 24.96 22.33
CA GLY A 350 -3.72 26.41 22.09
C GLY A 350 -4.92 27.22 22.62
N ASP A 351 -4.97 28.52 22.32
CA ASP A 351 -6.16 29.35 22.61
C ASP A 351 -7.18 29.23 21.47
N PHE A 352 -8.39 28.77 21.80
CA PHE A 352 -9.49 28.55 20.86
C PHE A 352 -10.00 29.84 20.19
N ARG A 353 -9.72 31.02 20.77
CA ARG A 353 -10.24 32.33 20.32
C ARG A 353 -9.64 32.81 19.01
N GLU A 354 -8.48 32.29 18.65
CA GLU A 354 -7.69 32.78 17.52
C GLU A 354 -7.79 31.93 16.25
N PHE A 355 -8.46 30.79 16.34
CA PHE A 355 -8.24 29.68 15.41
C PHE A 355 -9.35 29.50 14.37
N ALA A 356 -8.95 29.12 13.15
CA ALA A 356 -9.86 28.57 12.13
C ALA A 356 -9.24 27.33 11.46
N MET A 357 -10.01 26.24 11.38
CA MET A 357 -9.64 25.02 10.66
C MET A 357 -10.08 25.15 9.20
N VAL A 358 -9.16 24.92 8.26
CA VAL A 358 -9.45 24.97 6.81
C VAL A 358 -9.34 23.57 6.21
N VAL A 359 -10.44 23.03 5.70
CA VAL A 359 -10.51 21.67 5.12
C VAL A 359 -10.86 21.75 3.62
N PRO A 360 -10.02 21.22 2.72
CA PRO A 360 -10.37 21.06 1.31
C PRO A 360 -11.39 19.94 1.13
N VAL A 361 -12.49 20.23 0.45
CA VAL A 361 -13.56 19.25 0.18
C VAL A 361 -13.85 19.21 -1.33
N PRO A 362 -14.19 18.04 -1.90
CA PRO A 362 -14.33 17.90 -3.35
C PRO A 362 -15.58 18.57 -3.92
N VAL A 363 -16.57 18.87 -3.09
CA VAL A 363 -17.85 19.50 -3.46
C VAL A 363 -18.19 20.66 -2.52
N LEU A 364 -19.20 21.44 -2.87
CA LEU A 364 -19.76 22.46 -1.98
C LEU A 364 -20.71 21.78 -0.97
N LEU A 365 -20.33 21.77 0.30
CA LEU A 365 -21.18 21.27 1.38
C LEU A 365 -22.35 22.22 1.65
N LYS A 366 -23.47 21.67 2.11
CA LYS A 366 -24.62 22.38 2.69
C LYS A 366 -24.69 22.10 4.18
N GLU A 367 -25.44 22.90 4.93
CA GLU A 367 -25.67 22.71 6.38
C GLU A 367 -26.03 21.26 6.75
N LYS A 368 -27.01 20.67 6.04
CA LYS A 368 -27.47 19.30 6.25
C LYS A 368 -26.42 18.22 5.98
N ASP A 369 -25.33 18.56 5.31
CA ASP A 369 -24.23 17.66 4.96
C ASP A 369 -23.15 17.67 6.06
N ILE A 370 -23.38 18.39 7.18
CA ILE A 370 -22.43 18.59 8.28
C ILE A 370 -23.12 18.31 9.62
N ARG A 371 -22.46 17.56 10.50
CA ARG A 371 -22.90 17.37 11.89
C ARG A 371 -21.72 17.25 12.85
N VAL A 372 -21.95 17.59 14.12
CA VAL A 372 -21.04 17.19 15.21
C VAL A 372 -21.43 15.80 15.71
N VAL A 373 -20.44 14.99 16.11
CA VAL A 373 -20.67 13.65 16.67
C VAL A 373 -19.98 13.49 18.03
N ASP A 374 -20.31 12.44 18.78
CA ASP A 374 -19.73 12.19 20.09
C ASP A 374 -18.23 11.83 19.95
N PRO A 375 -17.29 12.46 20.68
CA PRO A 375 -15.88 12.07 20.67
C PRO A 375 -15.64 10.63 21.13
N GLN A 376 -16.52 10.05 21.95
CA GLN A 376 -16.39 8.68 22.46
C GLN A 376 -16.27 7.64 21.32
N ILE A 377 -16.82 7.90 20.12
CA ILE A 377 -16.66 6.98 18.99
C ILE A 377 -15.20 6.72 18.61
N PHE A 378 -14.33 7.74 18.71
CA PHE A 378 -12.91 7.57 18.43
C PHE A 378 -12.22 6.69 19.48
N GLN A 379 -12.62 6.82 20.76
CA GLN A 379 -12.14 5.96 21.83
C GLN A 379 -12.60 4.52 21.64
N THR A 380 -13.90 4.30 21.40
CA THR A 380 -14.47 2.97 21.11
C THR A 380 -13.75 2.31 19.94
N LEU A 381 -13.57 3.01 18.82
CA LEU A 381 -12.85 2.48 17.67
C LEU A 381 -11.36 2.25 17.98
N ASN A 382 -10.71 3.13 18.74
CA ASN A 382 -9.31 2.99 19.10
C ASN A 382 -9.06 1.74 19.94
N ASP A 383 -9.77 1.58 21.05
CA ASP A 383 -9.58 0.48 22.00
C ASP A 383 -9.97 -0.87 21.35
N TYR A 384 -10.92 -0.80 20.42
CA TYR A 384 -11.37 -1.97 19.70
C TYR A 384 -10.41 -2.44 18.58
N SER A 385 -9.69 -1.54 17.92
CA SER A 385 -8.83 -1.85 16.76
C SER A 385 -7.34 -1.59 16.96
N GLY A 386 -6.94 -1.09 18.13
CA GLY A 386 -5.54 -0.85 18.47
C GLY A 386 -4.70 -2.14 18.51
N PRO A 387 -3.36 -2.01 18.44
CA PRO A 387 -2.44 -3.12 18.59
C PRO A 387 -2.54 -3.73 19.99
N ARG A 388 -2.33 -5.04 20.12
CA ARG A 388 -2.56 -5.77 21.37
C ARG A 388 -1.39 -6.61 21.83
N LEU A 389 -1.22 -6.68 23.14
CA LEU A 389 -0.51 -7.75 23.81
C LEU A 389 -1.52 -8.85 24.17
N VAL A 390 -1.15 -10.10 23.92
CA VAL A 390 -1.97 -11.29 24.17
C VAL A 390 -1.24 -12.17 25.16
N GLU A 391 -1.90 -12.47 26.27
CA GLU A 391 -1.34 -13.27 27.36
C GLU A 391 -1.85 -14.71 27.26
N TYR A 392 -0.92 -15.66 27.28
CA TYR A 392 -1.21 -17.08 27.50
C TYR A 392 -0.56 -17.53 28.80
N HIS A 393 -1.23 -18.43 29.52
CA HIS A 393 -0.68 -19.11 30.68
C HIS A 393 -0.37 -20.56 30.30
N GLU A 394 0.87 -20.99 30.52
CA GLU A 394 1.21 -22.41 30.40
C GLU A 394 0.71 -23.17 31.64
N GLU A 395 0.10 -24.32 31.39
CA GLU A 395 -0.30 -25.25 32.45
C GLU A 395 0.93 -25.93 33.06
N ASN A 396 0.80 -26.29 34.34
CA ASN A 396 1.82 -27.05 35.04
C ASN A 396 1.95 -28.46 34.40
N PRO A 397 3.10 -28.80 33.79
CA PRO A 397 3.26 -30.08 33.08
C PRO A 397 3.25 -31.30 34.03
N CYS A 398 3.28 -31.08 35.34
CA CYS A 398 3.23 -32.11 36.36
C CYS A 398 1.81 -32.31 36.97
N GLU A 399 0.76 -31.70 36.40
CA GLU A 399 -0.60 -31.67 36.98
C GLU A 399 -1.63 -32.32 36.03
N MET A 400 -2.47 -33.22 36.56
CA MET A 400 -3.49 -33.92 35.77
C MET A 400 -4.81 -33.16 35.76
N ARG A 401 -5.32 -32.87 34.56
CA ARG A 401 -6.59 -32.16 34.34
C ARG A 401 -7.81 -33.01 34.71
N VAL A 402 -8.77 -32.39 35.39
CA VAL A 402 -10.18 -32.83 35.45
C VAL A 402 -11.02 -31.71 34.84
N GLU A 403 -11.85 -32.03 33.83
CA GLU A 403 -12.69 -31.04 33.16
C GLU A 403 -14.06 -30.92 33.85
N GLU A 404 -14.35 -29.74 34.42
CA GLU A 404 -15.72 -29.36 34.81
C GLU A 404 -16.27 -28.29 33.84
N LYS A 405 -17.48 -28.54 33.30
CA LYS A 405 -18.18 -27.61 32.41
C LYS A 405 -19.05 -26.65 33.21
N MET A 406 -18.80 -25.34 33.08
CA MET A 406 -19.68 -24.30 33.63
C MET A 406 -20.70 -23.84 32.57
N MET A 407 -21.96 -23.66 32.99
CA MET A 407 -23.03 -23.10 32.15
C MET A 407 -23.08 -21.58 32.28
N LEU A 408 -23.29 -20.89 31.15
CA LEU A 408 -23.58 -19.46 31.11
C LEU A 408 -25.08 -19.21 31.28
N MET A 409 -25.45 -18.13 31.95
CA MET A 409 -26.83 -17.64 32.00
C MET A 409 -26.84 -16.13 31.75
N ASP A 410 -27.83 -15.67 30.99
CA ASP A 410 -27.94 -14.32 30.44
C ASP A 410 -29.15 -13.58 31.05
N MET A 411 -29.21 -12.24 30.94
CA MET A 411 -30.42 -11.41 30.71
C MET A 411 -30.25 -9.91 31.07
N VAL A 412 -30.99 -9.08 30.33
CA VAL A 412 -31.06 -7.61 30.35
C VAL A 412 -32.52 -7.17 30.54
N PRO A 413 -32.80 -5.93 31.01
CA PRO A 413 -33.96 -5.18 30.53
C PRO A 413 -33.65 -3.75 30.02
N GLN A 414 -34.57 -3.20 29.22
CA GLN A 414 -34.42 -2.01 28.36
C GLN A 414 -35.65 -1.07 28.51
N ALA A 415 -35.54 0.22 28.16
CA ALA A 415 -36.66 1.17 28.01
C ALA A 415 -36.41 2.22 26.89
N ALA A 416 -37.45 2.87 26.33
CA ALA A 416 -37.37 3.60 25.05
C ALA A 416 -38.41 4.77 24.85
N SER A 417 -38.26 5.52 23.72
CA SER A 417 -39.21 6.48 23.06
C SER A 417 -39.28 7.95 23.59
N ASP A 418 -39.63 9.02 22.83
CA ASP A 418 -39.70 9.29 21.36
C ASP A 418 -39.36 10.79 20.99
N ALA A 419 -40.02 11.43 19.99
CA ALA A 419 -39.42 12.46 19.10
C ALA A 419 -40.37 13.52 18.42
N ARG A 420 -39.82 14.27 17.42
CA ARG A 420 -40.43 15.18 16.37
C ARG A 420 -40.67 16.67 16.74
N GLN A 421 -40.71 17.70 15.84
CA GLN A 421 -40.35 17.92 14.40
C GLN A 421 -40.32 19.43 13.98
N LYS A 422 -39.55 19.78 12.91
CA LYS A 422 -39.69 20.92 11.92
C LYS A 422 -39.53 22.40 12.41
N GLY A 423 -39.02 23.38 11.62
CA GLY A 423 -38.33 23.37 10.30
C GLY A 423 -38.15 24.77 9.63
N VAL A 424 -37.34 24.84 8.54
CA VAL A 424 -37.15 25.94 7.50
C VAL A 424 -36.58 27.32 7.96
N ARG A 425 -35.88 28.20 7.17
CA ARG A 425 -35.50 28.28 5.73
C ARG A 425 -34.27 29.23 5.43
N ILE A 426 -33.19 28.69 4.82
CA ILE A 426 -32.26 29.25 3.76
C ILE A 426 -31.14 30.31 4.05
N GLU A 427 -29.94 29.98 3.52
CA GLU A 427 -28.75 30.79 3.12
C GLU A 427 -28.05 31.69 4.15
N ALA A 428 -27.29 31.07 5.07
CA ALA A 428 -26.56 31.81 6.12
C ALA A 428 -25.19 31.19 6.49
N ARG A 429 -24.46 31.93 7.35
CA ARG A 429 -23.41 31.42 8.23
C ARG A 429 -24.06 30.43 9.21
N TYR A 430 -23.57 29.20 9.28
CA TYR A 430 -24.18 28.15 10.12
C TYR A 430 -23.50 28.07 11.49
N LEU A 431 -24.28 27.88 12.55
CA LEU A 431 -23.80 27.49 13.87
C LEU A 431 -24.15 25.99 14.05
N VAL A 432 -23.16 25.11 13.94
CA VAL A 432 -23.35 23.66 14.08
C VAL A 432 -22.62 23.20 15.33
N GLY A 433 -23.38 22.97 16.40
CA GLY A 433 -22.81 22.76 17.73
C GLY A 433 -22.04 24.01 18.18
N GLU A 434 -20.76 23.82 18.48
CA GLU A 434 -19.81 24.83 18.95
C GLU A 434 -19.04 25.53 17.82
N TYR A 435 -19.47 25.38 16.57
CA TYR A 435 -18.72 25.84 15.39
C TYR A 435 -19.49 26.85 14.54
N ASP A 436 -18.89 28.03 14.34
CA ASP A 436 -19.23 28.99 13.29
C ASP A 436 -18.66 28.46 11.95
N ILE A 437 -19.52 27.92 11.09
CA ILE A 437 -19.13 27.34 9.81
C ILE A 437 -19.26 28.36 8.68
N LEU A 438 -18.18 28.51 7.92
CA LEU A 438 -18.02 29.42 6.80
C LEU A 438 -17.60 28.62 5.56
N ILE A 439 -18.50 28.50 4.59
CA ILE A 439 -18.28 27.71 3.38
C ILE A 439 -17.87 28.66 2.25
N LEU A 440 -16.62 28.59 1.80
CA LEU A 440 -16.06 29.49 0.79
C LEU A 440 -16.00 28.81 -0.58
N SER A 441 -16.56 29.48 -1.59
CA SER A 441 -16.60 28.95 -2.96
C SER A 441 -15.24 29.13 -3.65
N ALA A 442 -14.79 28.10 -4.39
CA ALA A 442 -13.48 28.11 -5.05
C ALA A 442 -13.28 29.18 -6.14
N LYS A 443 -14.34 29.89 -6.56
CA LYS A 443 -14.21 31.05 -7.47
C LYS A 443 -13.54 32.26 -6.80
N GLN A 444 -13.40 32.24 -5.47
CA GLN A 444 -12.71 33.25 -4.66
C GLN A 444 -11.35 32.72 -4.19
N SER A 445 -10.50 32.34 -5.15
CA SER A 445 -9.15 31.80 -4.92
C SER A 445 -8.23 32.77 -4.16
N GLY A 446 -8.20 34.04 -4.55
CA GLY A 446 -7.62 35.12 -3.75
C GLY A 446 -8.45 35.40 -2.50
N GLY A 447 -9.78 35.35 -2.63
CA GLY A 447 -10.72 35.64 -1.55
C GLY A 447 -10.59 34.78 -0.30
N LEU A 448 -10.15 33.52 -0.33
CA LEU A 448 -9.82 32.79 0.91
C LEU A 448 -8.66 33.45 1.68
N TYR A 449 -7.60 33.82 0.96
CA TYR A 449 -6.42 34.46 1.53
C TYR A 449 -6.73 35.88 2.02
N ASP A 450 -7.47 36.64 1.22
CA ASP A 450 -7.91 38.00 1.56
C ASP A 450 -8.96 37.99 2.68
N TRP A 451 -9.84 36.99 2.74
CA TRP A 451 -10.78 36.76 3.84
C TRP A 451 -10.05 36.40 5.13
N LEU A 452 -9.09 35.48 5.08
CA LEU A 452 -8.27 35.13 6.26
C LEU A 452 -7.53 36.37 6.79
N ARG A 453 -6.87 37.13 5.92
CA ARG A 453 -6.19 38.38 6.31
C ARG A 453 -7.15 39.45 6.85
N SER A 454 -8.27 39.71 6.17
CA SER A 454 -9.25 40.72 6.61
C SER A 454 -10.01 40.34 7.88
N ASN A 455 -10.09 39.05 8.22
CA ASN A 455 -10.62 38.57 9.51
C ASN A 455 -9.52 38.48 10.60
N GLY A 456 -8.30 38.96 10.32
CA GLY A 456 -7.19 39.09 11.26
C GLY A 456 -6.33 37.84 11.46
N TYR A 457 -6.45 36.83 10.60
CA TYR A 457 -5.68 35.59 10.70
C TYR A 457 -4.30 35.71 10.03
N ARG A 458 -3.24 35.29 10.73
CA ARG A 458 -1.85 35.25 10.24
C ARG A 458 -1.59 33.94 9.50
N ILE A 459 -1.29 34.03 8.21
CA ILE A 459 -1.06 32.90 7.32
C ILE A 459 0.45 32.54 7.30
N PRO A 460 0.87 31.36 7.80
CA PRO A 460 2.25 30.86 7.70
C PRO A 460 2.92 31.03 6.34
N THR A 461 4.21 31.36 6.37
CA THR A 461 5.09 31.41 5.19
C THR A 461 5.12 30.05 4.50
N GLY A 462 4.71 30.00 3.24
CA GLY A 462 4.58 28.75 2.45
C GLY A 462 3.14 28.24 2.29
N ALA A 463 2.18 28.66 3.13
CA ALA A 463 0.79 28.19 3.02
C ALA A 463 0.13 28.43 1.65
N ARG A 464 0.50 29.52 0.96
CA ARG A 464 0.03 29.81 -0.40
C ARG A 464 0.47 28.77 -1.43
N GLU A 465 1.72 28.31 -1.35
CA GLU A 465 2.27 27.23 -2.20
C GLU A 465 1.46 25.94 -2.05
N VAL A 466 0.99 25.68 -0.82
CA VAL A 466 0.22 24.48 -0.48
C VAL A 466 -1.27 24.62 -0.83
N LEU A 467 -1.87 25.81 -0.67
CA LEU A 467 -3.29 26.09 -0.93
C LEU A 467 -3.62 26.22 -2.43
N GLU A 468 -2.75 26.85 -3.21
CA GLU A 468 -3.00 27.21 -4.61
C GLU A 468 -3.27 26.00 -5.54
N PRO A 469 -2.59 24.83 -5.39
CA PRO A 469 -2.90 23.66 -6.20
C PRO A 469 -4.28 23.02 -5.91
N TYR A 470 -4.81 23.13 -4.68
CA TYR A 470 -6.17 22.68 -4.34
C TYR A 470 -7.24 23.53 -5.02
N VAL A 471 -7.04 24.86 -5.01
CA VAL A 471 -7.86 25.82 -5.77
C VAL A 471 -7.91 25.43 -7.24
N LYS A 472 -6.73 25.26 -7.86
CA LYS A 472 -6.62 24.90 -9.29
C LYS A 472 -7.17 23.50 -9.60
N SER A 473 -7.19 22.61 -8.60
CA SER A 473 -7.85 21.29 -8.64
C SER A 473 -9.37 21.33 -8.38
N ASN A 474 -9.95 22.53 -8.28
CA ASN A 474 -11.38 22.83 -8.11
C ASN A 474 -12.01 22.34 -6.79
N LEU A 475 -11.20 22.05 -5.75
CA LEU A 475 -11.71 21.77 -4.41
C LEU A 475 -12.30 23.04 -3.78
N LYS A 476 -13.27 22.88 -2.87
CA LYS A 476 -13.87 23.97 -2.07
C LYS A 476 -13.21 24.01 -0.70
N PHE A 477 -13.27 25.15 -0.03
CA PHE A 477 -12.71 25.31 1.30
C PHE A 477 -13.82 25.44 2.33
N PHE A 478 -13.84 24.48 3.23
CA PHE A 478 -14.69 24.45 4.40
C PHE A 478 -13.89 25.07 5.56
N VAL A 479 -14.29 26.27 6.00
CA VAL A 479 -13.64 26.98 7.10
C VAL A 479 -14.50 26.85 8.34
N VAL A 480 -13.91 26.34 9.41
CA VAL A 480 -14.57 26.16 10.70
C VAL A 480 -13.91 27.07 11.72
N LYS A 481 -14.69 27.96 12.33
CA LYS A 481 -14.29 28.80 13.46
C LYS A 481 -14.99 28.30 14.73
N VAL A 482 -14.34 28.40 15.88
CA VAL A 482 -14.95 28.03 17.18
C VAL A 482 -15.85 29.16 17.69
N ASN A 483 -17.01 28.81 18.24
CA ASN A 483 -17.94 29.73 18.90
C ASN A 483 -17.85 29.56 20.43
N GLU A 484 -17.29 30.57 21.11
CA GLU A 484 -17.10 30.54 22.57
C GLU A 484 -18.39 30.38 23.37
N GLY A 485 -19.50 30.96 22.90
CA GLY A 485 -20.77 30.99 23.62
C GLY A 485 -21.38 29.60 23.74
N GLU A 486 -21.20 28.79 22.70
CA GLU A 486 -21.61 27.37 22.69
C GLU A 486 -20.56 26.47 23.34
N LEU A 487 -19.25 26.72 23.13
CA LEU A 487 -18.18 25.93 23.74
C LEU A 487 -18.26 25.91 25.27
N LYS A 488 -18.55 27.06 25.90
CA LYS A 488 -18.69 27.18 27.36
C LYS A 488 -19.90 26.42 27.95
N LYS A 489 -20.83 25.95 27.10
CA LYS A 489 -21.95 25.08 27.52
C LYS A 489 -21.55 23.60 27.54
N LEU A 490 -20.44 23.24 26.90
CA LEU A 490 -19.92 21.86 26.89
C LEU A 490 -19.11 21.61 28.15
N LYS A 491 -19.33 20.46 28.78
CA LYS A 491 -18.50 20.02 29.91
C LYS A 491 -17.03 19.93 29.44
N ASN A 492 -16.14 20.53 30.21
CA ASN A 492 -14.69 20.58 29.99
C ASN A 492 -14.21 21.37 28.74
N ASN A 493 -15.04 22.21 28.11
CA ASN A 493 -14.66 23.04 26.94
C ASN A 493 -13.98 22.25 25.78
N PHE A 494 -14.38 21.00 25.56
CA PHE A 494 -13.79 20.15 24.53
C PHE A 494 -14.48 20.30 23.17
N LEU A 495 -13.70 20.21 22.08
CA LEU A 495 -14.15 20.33 20.69
C LEU A 495 -14.61 18.98 20.12
N ARG A 496 -15.91 18.79 19.93
CA ARG A 496 -16.49 17.56 19.36
C ARG A 496 -16.07 17.37 17.91
N PRO A 497 -15.80 16.11 17.48
CA PRO A 497 -15.46 15.83 16.10
C PRO A 497 -16.52 16.29 15.10
N ILE A 498 -16.05 16.83 13.98
CA ILE A 498 -16.90 17.31 12.89
C ILE A 498 -16.99 16.21 11.83
N GLN A 499 -18.21 15.85 11.47
CA GLN A 499 -18.52 14.94 10.40
C GLN A 499 -19.10 15.68 9.19
N ILE A 500 -18.58 15.38 8.00
CA ILE A 500 -19.03 15.89 6.71
C ILE A 500 -19.39 14.75 5.77
N GLU A 501 -20.44 14.94 4.98
CA GLU A 501 -20.98 13.97 4.03
C GLU A 501 -20.94 14.53 2.61
N PHE A 502 -20.54 13.74 1.61
CA PHE A 502 -20.58 14.19 0.21
C PHE A 502 -20.57 13.06 -0.82
N ASN A 503 -21.09 13.36 -2.02
CA ASN A 503 -20.95 12.53 -3.21
C ASN A 503 -19.79 13.02 -4.09
N SER A 504 -18.79 12.19 -4.34
CA SER A 504 -17.65 12.48 -5.21
C SER A 504 -16.91 11.20 -5.62
N PRO A 505 -16.38 11.08 -6.86
CA PRO A 505 -15.46 10.01 -7.21
C PRO A 505 -14.06 10.17 -6.58
N LYS A 506 -13.75 11.33 -5.98
CA LYS A 506 -12.49 11.52 -5.25
C LYS A 506 -12.56 10.86 -3.87
N PHE A 507 -11.91 9.72 -3.70
CA PHE A 507 -11.69 9.10 -2.39
C PHE A 507 -10.27 9.42 -1.91
N MET A 508 -10.11 10.52 -1.16
CA MET A 508 -8.81 11.04 -0.73
C MET A 508 -8.89 11.80 0.60
N LEU A 509 -7.76 11.92 1.31
CA LEU A 509 -7.58 12.85 2.41
C LEU A 509 -6.56 13.94 2.05
N PRO A 510 -6.93 15.24 2.12
CA PRO A 510 -6.07 16.36 1.75
C PRO A 510 -5.06 16.68 2.86
N ILE A 511 -4.20 15.71 3.16
CA ILE A 511 -3.28 15.80 4.28
C ILE A 511 -2.34 17.01 4.10
N ARG A 512 -1.82 17.30 2.89
CA ARG A 512 -0.73 18.27 2.71
C ARG A 512 -1.02 19.70 3.18
N LEU A 513 -2.25 20.14 3.41
CA LEU A 513 -2.52 21.53 3.83
C LEU A 513 -1.69 22.01 5.03
N GLY A 514 -1.51 21.16 6.03
CA GLY A 514 -0.73 21.48 7.23
C GLY A 514 0.73 21.21 7.11
N MET A 515 1.18 20.80 5.93
CA MET A 515 2.60 20.73 5.61
C MET A 515 3.32 22.06 5.77
N ALA A 516 2.58 23.13 6.06
CA ALA A 516 3.04 24.44 6.50
C ALA A 516 3.21 24.65 8.04
N ASN A 517 2.85 23.74 8.94
CA ASN A 517 2.55 24.08 10.36
C ASN A 517 3.16 23.22 11.50
N ALA A 518 4.00 22.21 11.26
CA ALA A 518 4.62 21.48 12.39
C ALA A 518 6.07 21.07 12.16
N ASP A 519 6.72 20.84 13.30
CA ASP A 519 8.16 20.81 13.49
C ASP A 519 8.81 19.45 13.14
N GLY A 520 8.10 18.54 12.46
CA GLY A 520 8.62 17.20 12.14
C GLY A 520 7.58 16.17 11.71
N ASP A 521 7.93 14.88 11.88
CA ASP A 521 7.07 13.73 11.61
C ASP A 521 5.80 13.73 12.48
N GLN A 522 4.67 13.40 11.88
CA GLN A 522 3.36 13.49 12.51
C GLN A 522 2.51 12.26 12.22
N ASP A 523 1.71 11.86 13.20
CA ASP A 523 0.92 10.63 13.18
C ASP A 523 -0.55 10.89 12.84
N LEU A 524 -1.09 10.13 11.90
CA LEU A 524 -2.49 10.11 11.49
C LEU A 524 -3.04 8.69 11.56
N VAL A 525 -4.09 8.49 12.35
CA VAL A 525 -4.85 7.23 12.38
C VAL A 525 -6.13 7.41 11.56
N VAL A 526 -6.34 6.51 10.59
CA VAL A 526 -7.52 6.47 9.73
C VAL A 526 -8.33 5.21 10.02
N TYR A 527 -9.56 5.39 10.47
CA TYR A 527 -10.56 4.34 10.66
C TYR A 527 -11.46 4.29 9.43
N ALA A 528 -11.24 3.35 8.52
CA ALA A 528 -11.92 3.27 7.24
C ALA A 528 -12.97 2.14 7.20
N PHE A 529 -14.17 2.46 6.74
CA PHE A 529 -15.32 1.56 6.61
C PHE A 529 -15.78 1.45 5.15
N SER A 530 -16.05 0.24 4.68
CA SER A 530 -16.69 -0.01 3.38
C SER A 530 -17.62 -1.23 3.41
N LYS A 531 -18.46 -1.41 2.38
CA LYS A 531 -19.25 -2.65 2.20
C LYS A 531 -18.43 -3.77 1.56
N GLN A 532 -17.40 -3.41 0.79
CA GLN A 532 -16.70 -4.31 -0.11
C GLN A 532 -15.61 -5.10 0.62
N GLY A 533 -14.79 -4.42 1.43
CA GLY A 533 -13.63 -5.00 2.10
C GLY A 533 -12.63 -3.93 2.57
N ARG A 534 -11.33 -4.26 2.58
CA ARG A 534 -10.24 -3.36 3.00
C ARG A 534 -10.20 -2.09 2.18
N VAL A 535 -9.92 -0.98 2.86
CA VAL A 535 -9.51 0.27 2.22
C VAL A 535 -7.99 0.31 2.15
N GLU A 536 -7.44 0.55 0.96
CA GLU A 536 -6.00 0.58 0.69
C GLU A 536 -5.61 1.89 -0.02
N CYS A 537 -4.35 2.33 0.16
CA CYS A 537 -3.83 3.49 -0.56
C CYS A 537 -3.47 3.13 -2.01
N THR A 538 -3.83 3.99 -2.96
CA THR A 538 -3.50 3.81 -4.39
C THR A 538 -2.15 4.41 -4.77
N ASN A 539 -1.65 5.37 -3.98
CA ASN A 539 -0.39 6.08 -4.24
C ASN A 539 0.68 5.89 -3.15
N TYR A 540 0.35 5.30 -2.00
CA TYR A 540 1.30 4.95 -0.94
C TYR A 540 1.21 3.47 -0.62
N ARG A 541 2.34 2.81 -0.36
CA ARG A 541 2.34 1.36 -0.09
C ARG A 541 1.64 1.08 1.23
N THR A 542 0.62 0.23 1.20
CA THR A 542 -0.04 -0.27 2.41
C THR A 542 0.67 -1.54 2.86
N VAL A 543 1.19 -1.56 4.10
CA VAL A 543 1.97 -2.68 4.66
C VAL A 543 1.35 -3.10 5.99
N GLU A 544 1.23 -4.41 6.22
CA GLU A 544 0.73 -4.95 7.49
C GLU A 544 1.79 -4.88 8.60
N MET A 545 1.38 -4.47 9.80
CA MET A 545 2.28 -4.50 10.96
C MET A 545 2.74 -5.92 11.29
N PRO A 546 3.99 -6.13 11.76
CA PRO A 546 4.43 -7.43 12.25
C PRO A 546 3.50 -7.95 13.35
N THR A 547 3.03 -9.19 13.21
CA THR A 547 2.00 -9.78 14.09
C THR A 547 2.30 -11.24 14.43
N GLY A 548 1.66 -11.77 15.47
CA GLY A 548 1.78 -13.15 15.94
C GLY A 548 3.12 -13.51 16.60
N GLN A 549 3.98 -12.53 16.88
CA GLN A 549 5.32 -12.75 17.40
C GLN A 549 5.32 -12.91 18.92
N GLN A 550 6.04 -13.91 19.42
CA GLN A 550 6.30 -14.09 20.86
C GLN A 550 7.30 -13.03 21.34
N VAL A 551 6.99 -12.31 22.42
CA VAL A 551 7.81 -11.26 23.02
C VAL A 551 7.99 -11.49 24.53
N PRO A 552 9.04 -10.93 25.16
CA PRO A 552 9.31 -11.19 26.57
C PRO A 552 8.20 -10.68 27.50
N LEU A 553 7.92 -11.40 28.58
CA LEU A 553 6.81 -11.09 29.48
C LEU A 553 6.87 -9.65 30.04
N PHE A 554 8.08 -9.13 30.33
CA PHE A 554 8.26 -7.76 30.85
C PHE A 554 7.75 -6.66 29.90
N VAL A 555 7.48 -6.95 28.62
CA VAL A 555 6.87 -6.01 27.66
C VAL A 555 5.49 -5.55 28.14
N GLN A 556 4.78 -6.35 28.93
CA GLN A 556 3.49 -6.00 29.55
C GLN A 556 3.57 -4.69 30.37
N LYS A 557 4.71 -4.41 31.00
CA LYS A 557 4.91 -3.20 31.83
C LYS A 557 4.96 -1.90 31.03
N ASP A 558 5.37 -1.95 29.75
CA ASP A 558 5.49 -0.78 28.89
C ASP A 558 5.25 -1.16 27.41
N PHE A 559 4.04 -1.68 27.16
CA PHE A 559 3.62 -2.06 25.81
C PHE A 559 3.61 -0.87 24.85
N ASN A 560 3.33 0.35 25.35
CA ASN A 560 3.32 1.57 24.55
C ASN A 560 4.71 1.89 23.97
N ARG A 561 5.77 1.78 24.78
CA ARG A 561 7.15 1.94 24.29
C ARG A 561 7.55 0.81 23.35
N PHE A 562 7.16 -0.43 23.64
CA PHE A 562 7.40 -1.57 22.74
C PHE A 562 6.75 -1.35 21.37
N TYR A 563 5.47 -0.97 21.35
CA TYR A 563 4.75 -0.74 20.10
C TYR A 563 5.26 0.48 19.36
N GLY A 564 5.50 1.60 20.05
CA GLY A 564 6.05 2.82 19.44
C GLY A 564 7.41 2.59 18.77
N ASN A 565 8.29 1.78 19.37
CA ASN A 565 9.55 1.37 18.76
C ASN A 565 9.34 0.40 17.58
N THR A 566 8.43 -0.58 17.72
CA THR A 566 8.11 -1.53 16.65
C THR A 566 7.52 -0.84 15.41
N PHE A 567 6.63 0.12 15.63
CA PHE A 567 6.07 0.98 14.59
C PHE A 567 7.16 1.83 13.93
N ALA A 568 7.98 2.54 14.71
CA ALA A 568 9.04 3.40 14.18
C ALA A 568 10.08 2.61 13.37
N HIS A 569 10.50 1.43 13.86
CA HIS A 569 11.42 0.55 13.17
C HIS A 569 10.81 -0.03 11.88
N THR A 570 9.53 -0.44 11.90
CA THR A 570 8.81 -0.90 10.70
C THR A 570 8.68 0.22 9.67
N TRP A 571 8.26 1.42 10.09
CA TRP A 571 8.14 2.60 9.24
C TRP A 571 9.48 2.98 8.57
N GLN A 572 10.59 2.95 9.30
CA GLN A 572 11.93 3.19 8.75
C GLN A 572 12.35 2.09 7.76
N LYS A 573 12.21 0.82 8.15
CA LYS A 573 12.56 -0.36 7.33
C LYS A 573 11.79 -0.38 6.00
N GLU A 574 10.51 -0.01 6.02
CA GLU A 574 9.64 -0.01 4.86
C GLU A 574 9.74 1.27 4.01
N GLY A 575 10.68 2.17 4.33
CA GLY A 575 11.05 3.32 3.50
C GLY A 575 10.22 4.58 3.73
N ARG A 576 9.58 4.72 4.91
CA ARG A 576 8.80 5.88 5.42
C ARG A 576 7.54 6.28 4.65
N ALA A 577 7.55 6.25 3.32
CA ALA A 577 6.42 6.58 2.45
C ALA A 577 5.36 5.44 2.41
N VAL A 578 4.87 5.02 3.57
CA VAL A 578 3.98 3.86 3.76
C VAL A 578 2.82 4.13 4.70
N GLY A 579 1.68 3.48 4.45
CA GLY A 579 0.59 3.37 5.42
C GLY A 579 0.62 2.00 6.10
N LEU A 580 0.65 1.97 7.43
CA LEU A 580 0.74 0.73 8.20
C LEU A 580 -0.66 0.26 8.61
N VAL A 581 -1.02 -0.98 8.27
CA VAL A 581 -2.28 -1.61 8.71
C VAL A 581 -2.08 -2.12 10.13
N GLU A 582 -2.91 -1.65 11.06
CA GLU A 582 -2.92 -2.12 12.45
C GLU A 582 -4.06 -3.12 12.69
N TYR A 583 -5.16 -3.01 11.93
CA TYR A 583 -6.34 -3.87 12.02
C TYR A 583 -7.14 -3.88 10.72
N ALA A 584 -7.73 -5.01 10.35
CA ALA A 584 -8.69 -5.14 9.27
C ALA A 584 -9.65 -6.30 9.57
N TRP A 585 -10.97 -6.10 9.63
CA TRP A 585 -11.91 -7.18 9.91
C TRP A 585 -13.32 -6.90 9.39
N ASP A 586 -14.07 -7.97 9.13
CA ASP A 586 -15.50 -7.91 8.88
C ASP A 586 -16.28 -7.70 10.19
N VAL A 587 -16.73 -6.47 10.41
CA VAL A 587 -17.47 -6.05 11.62
C VAL A 587 -18.98 -5.99 11.40
N SER A 588 -19.49 -6.61 10.34
CA SER A 588 -20.91 -6.68 10.02
C SER A 588 -21.74 -7.21 11.22
N PRO A 589 -22.99 -6.77 11.43
CA PRO A 589 -23.81 -7.18 12.58
C PRO A 589 -24.05 -8.70 12.70
N ARG A 590 -23.92 -9.43 11.58
CA ARG A 590 -24.07 -10.90 11.52
C ARG A 590 -22.89 -11.68 12.11
N ASN A 591 -21.72 -11.06 12.26
CA ASN A 591 -20.52 -11.72 12.75
C ASN A 591 -20.25 -11.32 14.20
N TYR A 592 -20.36 -12.25 15.15
CA TYR A 592 -20.10 -11.97 16.58
C TYR A 592 -18.60 -12.04 16.95
N THR A 593 -17.77 -12.70 16.13
CA THR A 593 -16.32 -12.85 16.37
C THR A 593 -15.52 -11.91 15.45
N LYS A 594 -15.21 -10.74 16.00
CA LYS A 594 -14.60 -9.62 15.26
C LYS A 594 -13.14 -9.32 15.69
N CYS A 595 -12.55 -10.16 16.56
CA CYS A 595 -11.18 -10.06 17.06
C CYS A 595 -10.68 -11.41 17.61
N ASP A 596 -9.36 -11.59 17.75
CA ASP A 596 -8.76 -12.83 18.31
C ASP A 596 -7.44 -12.55 19.09
N PRO A 597 -7.47 -12.46 20.43
CA PRO A 597 -8.65 -12.36 21.31
C PRO A 597 -9.21 -10.93 21.38
N CYS A 598 -10.41 -10.82 21.97
CA CYS A 598 -11.11 -9.55 22.16
C CYS A 598 -10.82 -8.95 23.54
N THR A 599 -10.24 -7.74 23.57
CA THR A 599 -9.92 -7.00 24.81
C THR A 599 -10.85 -5.81 25.06
N GLY A 600 -11.93 -5.70 24.27
CA GLY A 600 -12.89 -4.60 24.36
C GLY A 600 -14.16 -4.92 23.58
N THR A 601 -15.25 -4.20 23.87
CA THR A 601 -16.55 -4.36 23.21
C THR A 601 -16.45 -3.99 21.73
N ALA A 602 -16.95 -4.85 20.85
CA ALA A 602 -17.07 -4.51 19.43
C ALA A 602 -18.02 -3.32 19.24
N PRO A 603 -17.77 -2.44 18.24
CA PRO A 603 -18.66 -1.33 17.96
C PRO A 603 -20.07 -1.85 17.65
N ALA A 604 -21.03 -1.33 18.40
CA ALA A 604 -22.44 -1.60 18.20
C ALA A 604 -22.93 -1.00 16.88
N ALA A 605 -24.12 -1.40 16.43
CA ALA A 605 -24.72 -0.82 15.23
C ALA A 605 -24.89 0.71 15.32
N GLN A 606 -25.16 1.23 16.52
CA GLN A 606 -25.25 2.67 16.79
C GLN A 606 -23.88 3.36 16.67
N ASP A 607 -22.80 2.74 17.14
CA ASP A 607 -21.43 3.26 17.01
C ASP A 607 -21.04 3.39 15.53
N LEU A 608 -21.35 2.38 14.72
CA LEU A 608 -21.11 2.43 13.27
C LEU A 608 -21.90 3.57 12.60
N VAL A 609 -23.16 3.80 12.99
CA VAL A 609 -23.95 4.96 12.52
C VAL A 609 -23.34 6.30 12.93
N GLN A 610 -22.84 6.42 14.17
CA GLN A 610 -22.14 7.63 14.64
C GLN A 610 -20.82 7.85 13.89
N ALA A 611 -20.06 6.78 13.64
CA ALA A 611 -18.82 6.80 12.86
C ALA A 611 -19.02 7.26 11.41
N GLY A 612 -20.25 7.26 10.91
CA GLY A 612 -20.61 7.72 9.58
C GLY A 612 -20.99 6.61 8.61
N VAL A 613 -21.18 5.37 9.08
CA VAL A 613 -21.62 4.23 8.25
C VAL A 613 -23.14 4.34 7.99
N TRP A 614 -23.54 5.30 7.16
CA TRP A 614 -24.95 5.66 6.94
C TRP A 614 -25.82 4.49 6.44
N TRP A 615 -25.24 3.54 5.72
CA TRP A 615 -25.94 2.35 5.21
C TRP A 615 -26.31 1.33 6.31
N MET A 616 -25.98 1.62 7.57
CA MET A 616 -26.54 0.99 8.76
C MET A 616 -27.92 1.56 9.16
N GLN A 617 -28.50 2.50 8.41
CA GLN A 617 -29.85 3.03 8.67
C GLN A 617 -30.84 2.72 7.53
N PRO A 618 -32.08 2.28 7.83
CA PRO A 618 -32.50 1.70 9.11
C PRO A 618 -31.74 0.40 9.37
N PHE A 619 -31.42 0.04 10.63
CA PHE A 619 -30.57 -1.11 10.99
C PHE A 619 -30.91 -2.39 10.20
N PRO A 620 -30.17 -2.72 9.12
CA PRO A 620 -30.57 -3.83 8.26
C PRO A 620 -30.01 -5.12 8.83
N ASP A 621 -30.81 -6.19 8.78
CA ASP A 621 -30.39 -7.56 9.10
C ASP A 621 -29.42 -8.12 8.06
N GLY A 622 -28.23 -7.52 7.98
CA GLY A 622 -27.20 -7.84 6.98
C GLY A 622 -26.51 -6.68 6.29
N ALA A 623 -26.42 -5.50 6.89
CA ALA A 623 -25.47 -4.51 6.40
C ALA A 623 -24.03 -5.06 6.45
N ASP A 624 -23.39 -5.19 5.27
CA ASP A 624 -21.96 -5.45 5.17
C ASP A 624 -21.17 -4.24 5.69
N VAL A 625 -20.29 -4.46 6.67
CA VAL A 625 -19.39 -3.43 7.19
C VAL A 625 -18.01 -4.04 7.42
N PHE A 626 -17.06 -3.70 6.56
CA PHE A 626 -15.65 -4.04 6.74
C PHE A 626 -14.90 -2.83 7.30
N PHE A 627 -14.13 -3.04 8.36
CA PHE A 627 -13.37 -2.00 9.07
C PHE A 627 -11.87 -2.21 8.86
N THR A 628 -11.15 -1.15 8.46
CA THR A 628 -9.69 -1.11 8.33
C THR A 628 -9.12 0.05 9.17
N ARG A 629 -8.09 -0.20 9.95
CA ARG A 629 -7.30 0.82 10.65
C ARG A 629 -5.94 0.97 9.98
N LEU A 630 -5.68 2.17 9.47
CA LEU A 630 -4.41 2.56 8.87
C LEU A 630 -3.74 3.63 9.74
N HIS A 631 -2.44 3.50 9.96
CA HIS A 631 -1.64 4.47 10.68
C HIS A 631 -0.52 4.97 9.77
N PHE A 632 -0.46 6.29 9.58
CA PHE A 632 0.52 6.99 8.77
C PHE A 632 1.39 7.86 9.66
N ARG A 633 2.71 7.69 9.55
CA ARG A 633 3.68 8.71 9.99
C ARG A 633 4.20 9.42 8.76
N TYR A 634 3.93 10.72 8.66
CA TYR A 634 4.13 11.47 7.42
C TYR A 634 4.89 12.77 7.63
N ASN A 635 5.49 13.24 6.53
CA ASN A 635 6.16 14.53 6.38
C ASN A 635 6.18 14.92 4.88
N ARG A 636 6.64 16.14 4.53
CA ARG A 636 6.67 16.71 3.18
C ARG A 636 7.52 15.93 2.19
N HIS A 637 8.64 15.39 2.67
CA HIS A 637 9.60 14.65 1.86
C HIS A 637 9.06 13.27 1.48
N ASP A 638 8.54 12.53 2.46
CA ASP A 638 8.07 11.15 2.28
C ASP A 638 6.63 11.10 1.73
N PHE A 639 5.82 12.15 1.93
CA PHE A 639 4.43 12.27 1.46
C PHE A 639 4.21 13.52 0.58
N PRO A 640 4.82 13.61 -0.62
CA PRO A 640 4.64 14.74 -1.55
C PRO A 640 3.24 14.79 -2.20
N GLN A 641 2.37 13.82 -1.96
CA GLN A 641 0.99 13.77 -2.41
C GLN A 641 0.02 13.59 -1.24
N ASP A 642 -1.23 13.98 -1.45
CA ASP A 642 -2.31 13.60 -0.55
C ASP A 642 -2.56 12.09 -0.56
N LEU A 643 -3.16 11.55 0.50
CA LEU A 643 -3.54 10.14 0.54
C LEU A 643 -4.73 9.90 -0.38
N VAL A 644 -4.57 8.99 -1.33
CA VAL A 644 -5.65 8.57 -2.25
C VAL A 644 -5.96 7.11 -1.99
N PHE A 645 -7.24 6.78 -1.86
CA PHE A 645 -7.72 5.49 -1.38
C PHE A 645 -8.57 4.76 -2.43
N GLN A 646 -8.63 3.43 -2.30
CA GLN A 646 -9.59 2.57 -2.98
C GLN A 646 -10.23 1.60 -1.98
N THR A 647 -11.51 1.30 -2.18
CA THR A 647 -12.16 0.13 -1.57
C THR A 647 -11.77 -1.11 -2.37
N THR A 648 -11.26 -2.14 -1.70
CA THR A 648 -10.94 -3.43 -2.30
C THR A 648 -11.96 -4.48 -1.83
N PRO A 649 -12.20 -5.56 -2.58
CA PRO A 649 -13.02 -6.67 -2.10
C PRO A 649 -12.26 -7.57 -1.10
N ASN A 650 -11.02 -7.25 -0.74
CA ASN A 650 -10.22 -8.03 0.20
C ASN A 650 -10.85 -8.02 1.60
N ARG A 651 -11.41 -9.16 2.03
CA ARG A 651 -12.00 -9.34 3.37
C ARG A 651 -11.11 -10.18 4.31
N ALA A 652 -9.82 -10.34 3.98
CA ALA A 652 -8.89 -11.03 4.87
C ALA A 652 -8.81 -10.30 6.23
N SER A 653 -9.02 -11.05 7.31
CA SER A 653 -8.94 -10.53 8.67
C SER A 653 -7.49 -10.42 9.11
N PHE A 654 -7.15 -9.30 9.74
CA PHE A 654 -5.81 -8.95 10.20
C PHE A 654 -5.89 -8.15 11.50
N GLN A 655 -4.95 -8.39 12.42
CA GLN A 655 -4.80 -7.63 13.65
C GLN A 655 -3.33 -7.64 14.07
N ALA A 656 -2.80 -6.48 14.46
CA ALA A 656 -1.48 -6.36 15.07
C ALA A 656 -1.54 -6.90 16.51
N ARG A 657 -1.06 -8.14 16.71
CA ARG A 657 -1.00 -8.81 18.02
C ARG A 657 0.40 -9.33 18.32
N TYR A 658 0.80 -9.19 19.57
CA TYR A 658 2.07 -9.69 20.10
C TYR A 658 1.78 -10.62 21.27
N VAL A 659 2.55 -11.69 21.40
CA VAL A 659 2.22 -12.80 22.30
C VAL A 659 3.19 -12.83 23.48
N THR A 660 2.67 -12.78 24.69
CA THR A 660 3.40 -13.06 25.93
C THR A 660 2.93 -14.39 26.50
N THR A 661 3.81 -15.06 27.24
CA THR A 661 3.52 -16.36 27.83
C THR A 661 4.02 -16.40 29.26
N HIS A 662 3.08 -16.45 30.20
CA HIS A 662 3.37 -16.73 31.60
C HIS A 662 3.80 -18.19 31.72
N SER A 663 5.04 -18.40 32.13
CA SER A 663 5.56 -19.75 32.36
C SER A 663 4.85 -20.39 33.56
N ALA A 664 4.54 -21.68 33.46
CA ALA A 664 3.97 -22.45 34.56
C ALA A 664 4.89 -22.43 35.79
N ARG A 665 4.29 -22.27 36.98
CA ARG A 665 4.99 -22.44 38.25
C ARG A 665 5.26 -23.93 38.49
N VAL A 666 6.52 -24.35 38.49
CA VAL A 666 6.86 -25.78 38.64
C VAL A 666 7.48 -26.07 40.00
N GLY A 667 6.65 -26.59 40.92
CA GLY A 667 6.99 -26.75 42.35
C GLY A 667 7.44 -28.15 42.80
N ARG A 668 7.40 -29.18 41.94
CA ARG A 668 7.84 -30.55 42.24
C ARG A 668 8.66 -31.12 41.09
N ASP A 669 9.67 -31.94 41.39
CA ASP A 669 10.42 -32.71 40.40
C ASP A 669 9.50 -33.75 39.73
N CYS A 670 9.19 -33.56 38.45
CA CYS A 670 8.54 -34.56 37.60
C CYS A 670 9.36 -34.81 36.32
N PRO A 671 9.30 -36.01 35.70
CA PRO A 671 10.07 -36.33 34.49
C PRO A 671 9.92 -35.31 33.35
N GLU A 672 8.72 -34.76 33.20
CA GLU A 672 8.31 -33.81 32.16
C GLU A 672 8.95 -32.43 32.36
N GLN A 673 9.20 -32.02 33.60
CA GLN A 673 9.75 -30.70 33.96
C GLN A 673 11.09 -30.43 33.27
N ARG A 674 11.98 -31.42 33.15
CA ARG A 674 13.30 -31.22 32.50
C ARG A 674 13.18 -30.93 31.00
N ASN A 675 12.12 -31.41 30.36
CA ASN A 675 11.83 -31.08 28.96
C ASN A 675 11.21 -29.68 28.86
N TYR A 676 10.24 -29.40 29.73
CA TYR A 676 9.58 -28.10 29.83
C TYR A 676 10.58 -26.95 30.09
N LEU A 677 11.44 -27.04 31.09
CA LEU A 677 12.43 -26.00 31.40
C LEU A 677 13.42 -25.74 30.24
N ARG A 678 13.75 -26.77 29.44
CA ARG A 678 14.54 -26.60 28.20
C ARG A 678 13.75 -25.86 27.13
N GLN A 679 12.46 -26.15 26.98
CA GLN A 679 11.57 -25.45 26.06
C GLN A 679 11.39 -23.97 26.46
N VAL A 680 11.17 -23.68 27.74
CA VAL A 680 11.10 -22.30 28.29
C VAL A 680 12.38 -21.52 27.96
N ARG A 681 13.57 -22.09 28.19
CA ARG A 681 14.84 -21.43 27.85
C ARG A 681 14.97 -21.11 26.36
N ALA A 682 14.56 -22.05 25.50
CA ALA A 682 14.56 -21.85 24.05
C ALA A 682 13.51 -20.81 23.61
N ARG A 683 12.34 -20.78 24.25
CA ARG A 683 11.26 -19.80 24.03
C ARG A 683 11.74 -18.40 24.39
N LYS A 684 12.27 -18.18 25.60
CA LYS A 684 12.81 -16.89 26.03
C LYS A 684 13.96 -16.37 25.15
N LYS A 685 14.79 -17.27 24.60
CA LYS A 685 15.81 -16.89 23.62
C LYS A 685 15.20 -16.36 22.32
N ARG A 686 14.11 -16.97 21.83
CA ARG A 686 13.36 -16.47 20.66
C ARG A 686 12.61 -15.18 20.97
N GLU A 687 11.96 -15.07 22.12
CA GLU A 687 11.29 -13.84 22.58
C GLU A 687 12.26 -12.65 22.59
N LEU A 688 13.48 -12.82 23.11
CA LEU A 688 14.52 -11.78 23.07
C LEU A 688 14.97 -11.45 21.64
N GLN A 689 15.10 -12.44 20.75
CA GLN A 689 15.42 -12.20 19.34
C GLN A 689 14.30 -11.43 18.63
N ASN A 690 13.04 -11.79 18.89
CA ASN A 690 11.86 -11.13 18.35
C ASN A 690 11.76 -9.68 18.86
N LEU A 691 12.00 -9.43 20.16
CA LEU A 691 12.03 -8.07 20.73
C LEU A 691 13.00 -7.16 19.99
N GLU A 692 14.23 -7.63 19.75
CA GLU A 692 15.25 -6.85 19.05
C GLU A 692 14.93 -6.70 17.55
N GLN A 693 14.41 -7.74 16.90
CA GLN A 693 14.00 -7.68 15.48
C GLN A 693 12.78 -6.78 15.24
N LEU A 694 11.85 -6.71 16.19
CA LEU A 694 10.65 -5.87 16.10
C LEU A 694 10.99 -4.41 16.41
N THR A 695 11.64 -4.15 17.54
CA THR A 695 11.89 -2.79 18.03
C THR A 695 13.13 -2.12 17.44
N GLY A 696 14.06 -2.88 16.85
CA GLY A 696 15.37 -2.39 16.43
C GLY A 696 16.32 -2.06 17.58
N LEU A 697 15.92 -2.32 18.84
CA LEU A 697 16.68 -1.96 20.05
C LEU A 697 17.18 -3.20 20.79
N PRO A 698 18.42 -3.21 21.31
CA PRO A 698 18.98 -4.34 22.04
C PRO A 698 18.31 -4.53 23.41
N TYR A 699 18.39 -5.75 23.95
CA TYR A 699 17.88 -6.10 25.30
C TYR A 699 18.31 -5.13 26.40
N SER A 700 19.53 -4.56 26.34
CA SER A 700 20.02 -3.60 27.33
C SER A 700 19.19 -2.31 27.45
N SER A 701 18.40 -1.96 26.43
CA SER A 701 17.45 -0.84 26.51
C SER A 701 16.16 -1.17 27.27
N TRP A 702 15.91 -2.47 27.52
CA TRP A 702 14.71 -3.02 28.15
C TRP A 702 14.98 -3.64 29.53
N SER A 703 16.24 -3.92 29.88
CA SER A 703 16.61 -4.69 31.07
C SER A 703 16.17 -4.08 32.40
N ALA A 704 15.81 -2.80 32.44
CA ALA A 704 15.21 -2.16 33.62
C ALA A 704 13.77 -2.65 33.92
N LEU A 705 13.12 -3.37 32.99
CA LEU A 705 11.79 -3.95 33.17
C LEU A 705 11.84 -5.45 33.56
N ASP A 706 12.98 -6.13 33.38
CA ASP A 706 13.18 -7.55 33.71
C ASP A 706 13.47 -7.74 35.21
N GLU A 707 12.43 -8.08 35.97
CA GLU A 707 12.52 -8.45 37.39
C GLU A 707 12.59 -9.98 37.61
N GLY A 708 12.58 -10.77 36.52
CA GLY A 708 12.41 -12.22 36.57
C GLY A 708 10.94 -12.67 36.72
N GLU A 709 10.73 -13.98 36.66
CA GLU A 709 9.42 -14.62 36.80
C GLU A 709 9.37 -15.46 38.08
N GLU A 710 8.30 -15.29 38.87
CA GLU A 710 8.08 -16.01 40.10
C GLU A 710 7.81 -17.51 39.83
N GLY A 711 8.46 -18.39 40.60
CA GLY A 711 8.34 -19.85 40.40
C GLY A 711 9.21 -20.44 39.29
N LEU A 712 10.06 -19.63 38.64
CA LEU A 712 11.10 -20.12 37.72
C LEU A 712 12.52 -20.05 38.32
N PRO A 713 13.43 -20.96 37.95
CA PRO A 713 14.85 -20.86 38.27
C PRO A 713 15.47 -19.56 37.72
N ARG A 714 16.35 -18.91 38.51
CA ARG A 714 17.06 -17.67 38.09
C ARG A 714 17.87 -17.83 36.79
N THR A 715 18.30 -19.05 36.46
CA THR A 715 18.98 -19.39 35.19
C THR A 715 18.07 -19.28 33.96
N LEU A 716 16.76 -19.11 34.15
CA LEU A 716 15.75 -18.85 33.11
C LEU A 716 15.21 -17.41 33.15
N ALA A 717 15.82 -16.50 33.92
CA ALA A 717 15.55 -15.06 33.79
C ALA A 717 16.04 -14.54 32.42
N TYR A 718 15.41 -13.49 31.87
CA TYR A 718 15.78 -12.99 30.55
C TYR A 718 17.22 -12.47 30.51
N ALA A 719 17.67 -11.79 31.57
CA ALA A 719 19.07 -11.42 31.75
C ALA A 719 20.06 -12.60 31.61
N ALA A 720 19.77 -13.75 32.24
CA ALA A 720 20.62 -14.94 32.16
C ALA A 720 20.63 -15.54 30.74
N VAL A 721 19.45 -15.73 30.15
CA VAL A 721 19.31 -16.24 28.78
C VAL A 721 20.00 -15.33 27.75
N ASN A 722 19.99 -14.01 27.97
CA ASN A 722 20.72 -13.05 27.12
C ASN A 722 22.25 -13.16 27.29
N SER A 723 22.77 -13.39 28.50
CA SER A 723 24.21 -13.60 28.69
C SER A 723 24.73 -14.85 27.97
N ASP A 724 23.98 -15.95 28.00
CA ASP A 724 24.31 -17.19 27.26
C ASP A 724 24.23 -17.01 25.74
N ARG A 725 23.33 -16.14 25.26
CA ARG A 725 23.22 -15.81 23.84
C ARG A 725 24.51 -15.14 23.34
N ASN A 726 25.11 -14.28 24.16
CA ASN A 726 26.29 -13.50 23.80
C ASN A 726 27.62 -14.27 23.96
N SER A 727 27.68 -15.27 24.84
CA SER A 727 28.87 -16.14 24.97
C SER A 727 29.06 -17.06 23.76
N GLY A 728 27.97 -17.58 23.18
CA GLY A 728 28.02 -18.46 22.00
C GLY A 728 28.33 -17.74 20.68
N THR A 729 27.90 -16.49 20.48
CA THR A 729 28.04 -15.79 19.20
C THR A 729 29.44 -15.23 18.93
N ARG A 730 30.20 -14.83 19.96
CA ARG A 730 31.57 -14.32 19.78
C ARG A 730 32.52 -15.38 19.22
N ALA A 731 32.37 -16.65 19.61
CA ALA A 731 33.23 -17.73 19.10
C ALA A 731 32.93 -18.11 17.65
N ALA A 732 31.65 -18.23 17.25
CA ALA A 732 31.29 -18.74 15.93
C ALA A 732 31.49 -17.72 14.78
N VAL A 733 31.15 -16.45 15.01
CA VAL A 733 31.17 -15.42 13.96
C VAL A 733 32.60 -15.07 13.54
N GLN A 734 33.55 -15.06 14.48
CA GLN A 734 34.95 -14.72 14.22
C GLN A 734 35.69 -15.78 13.38
N TRP A 735 35.26 -17.05 13.44
CA TRP A 735 35.76 -18.15 12.60
C TRP A 735 35.07 -18.22 11.22
N TRP A 736 33.80 -17.81 11.11
CA TRP A 736 33.09 -17.82 9.82
C TRP A 736 33.57 -16.73 8.86
N TRP A 737 33.76 -15.49 9.34
CA TRP A 737 34.23 -14.40 8.49
C TRP A 737 35.68 -14.56 8.02
N THR A 738 36.55 -15.13 8.86
CA THR A 738 37.93 -15.47 8.49
C THR A 738 37.96 -16.61 7.46
N GLY A 739 37.15 -17.66 7.63
CA GLY A 739 37.04 -18.75 6.66
C GLY A 739 36.54 -18.31 5.27
N ILE A 740 35.47 -17.51 5.23
CA ILE A 740 34.89 -17.02 3.94
C ILE A 740 35.83 -16.02 3.26
N GLY A 741 36.48 -15.12 4.01
CA GLY A 741 37.46 -14.18 3.45
C GLY A 741 38.63 -14.88 2.76
N VAL A 742 39.17 -15.93 3.38
CA VAL A 742 40.27 -16.73 2.79
C VAL A 742 39.78 -17.53 1.58
N ALA A 743 38.60 -18.16 1.64
CA ALA A 743 38.07 -18.95 0.52
C ALA A 743 37.80 -18.10 -0.75
N VAL A 744 37.30 -16.87 -0.59
CA VAL A 744 37.06 -15.94 -1.70
C VAL A 744 38.36 -15.44 -2.32
N ILE A 745 39.41 -15.21 -1.51
CA ILE A 745 40.73 -14.80 -2.02
C ILE A 745 41.40 -15.94 -2.81
N PHE A 746 41.36 -17.18 -2.32
CA PHE A 746 41.95 -18.33 -3.04
C PHE A 746 41.20 -18.70 -4.32
N THR A 747 39.86 -18.56 -4.36
CA THR A 747 39.10 -18.76 -5.61
C THR A 747 39.29 -17.63 -6.62
N ALA A 748 39.58 -16.40 -6.18
CA ALA A 748 39.89 -15.28 -7.07
C ALA A 748 41.30 -15.33 -7.69
N LEU A 749 42.27 -15.97 -7.01
CA LEU A 749 43.67 -16.09 -7.48
C LEU A 749 43.96 -17.42 -8.21
N GLY A 750 43.06 -18.40 -8.14
CA GLY A 750 43.28 -19.79 -8.56
C GLY A 750 43.08 -20.16 -10.04
N PHE A 751 43.14 -19.22 -10.99
CA PHE A 751 43.04 -19.56 -12.43
C PHE A 751 43.93 -18.72 -13.36
N ARG A 752 45.25 -18.91 -13.25
CA ARG A 752 46.19 -18.70 -14.39
C ARG A 752 47.58 -19.30 -14.14
N ARG A 753 47.81 -20.51 -14.67
CA ARG A 753 49.10 -20.92 -15.24
C ARG A 753 48.85 -21.95 -16.33
N GLY A 754 48.87 -21.49 -17.59
CA GLY A 754 49.20 -22.36 -18.70
C GLY A 754 50.71 -22.58 -18.69
N GLY A 755 51.14 -23.80 -18.99
CA GLY A 755 52.53 -24.17 -19.22
C GLY A 755 52.58 -25.09 -20.42
N HIS A 756 53.36 -24.74 -21.42
CA HIS A 756 53.66 -25.60 -22.57
C HIS A 756 54.45 -26.84 -22.09
N VAL A 757 54.02 -28.03 -22.50
CA VAL A 757 54.72 -28.87 -23.51
C VAL A 757 53.65 -29.52 -24.37
#